data_AF-A0A0P7V4Y1-F1
#
_entry.id   AF-A0A0P7V4Y1-F1
#
_cell.length_a   1.000
_cell.length_b   1.000
_cell.length_c   1.000
_cell.angle_alpha   90.00
_cell.angle_beta   90.00
_cell.angle_gamma   90.00
#
_symmetry.space_group_name_H-M   'P 1'
#
loop_
_entity.id
_entity.type
_entity.pdbx_description
1 polymer ?
#
loop_
_entity_poly.entity_id
_entity_poly.type
_entity_poly.pdbx_seq_one_letter_code
_entity_poly.pdbx_strand_id
1 'polypeptide(L)'
;TAVGGSAGRPASDHVSFVSPPEEPVSSHPLRVRYCCSEPAVVHLEVLVSSDAGAASPVFRRHWNCEPGPPRIRLLTLQLPDRLVYRADWSILRSEWVLGIMLRAWVVAAESPNDPQNALAHVLVQLEPIPPFSRPLKQHQLCPRWDTDLLWRICRDTIPRCPEEQEVAHFLSFLFASTGENFGITRTLHRYSNEVLEHNRLKALFFPWCLFSTWLYLTQPCKQHLCGILHHIDSQNNYATPAVFLTNSGHLHIQVAGEHREPAAFMVNYPVHMGTWCRISVAIRGRGVSPPGSQALPVSVTVACVDDEVETTHSVEQRFRDPVLLDDTDGYFILGGSPYVSGVAGFYGPSVYYRRRATSSLNEVSAPEVIREVNLTGWFKSCQQFQAELRGSVAEYTLKVQQNGQPDSPLDMYRNWASGKDSLAAVSQCKLWEAPPTSQRRQAIRLVQALLNKHGPGGVKLTSVGKALYSSSLCRLSKEGSALGSGKVMTHLLQAGCLGDRRALYLSSVLYNAGLGVKRQRSKARLLCLLAAQRDWRLALLHLGHLHHVGEEGIPPDPGLAYAYYSNIAAQTSSDKQNPSSQQKYVEVIYLNDEETLKVQTNENDDLFLWLKLQARRGVAEAEQALGRMLFWGQQGVSADLQTAAKHYERGAVNLEDPVSMYDYAIVLLKGQGVKQDIPKAVVFLKKAADRNFVPAINALGWYYERYEQDYVQAVKLWEQADALGSAEAAVNLGVLYAQGLYPGKPADWFTAYTYYLKSAQRRHIDGAIHLADVWIRGIPGQVNRLPLDAVLWVKWVSEQNGFLGAVLRKAMDAYLHQDWEDCWMMHLLQSACGDITISPFRLRIHLPLLKMGDLVYGASERKRRDVTMAAHLYKQAAIRNDPQ
;
A
#
# COMPACT_ATOMS: atom_id res chain seq x y z
N THR A 1 -66.48 11.21 -1.25
CA THR A 1 -67.54 10.20 -1.07
C THR A 1 -68.22 10.46 0.26
N ALA A 2 -69.55 10.56 0.23
CA ALA A 2 -70.53 10.51 1.33
C ALA A 2 -70.24 11.27 2.65
N VAL A 3 -70.94 12.39 2.85
CA VAL A 3 -71.19 12.99 4.17
C VAL A 3 -72.32 12.21 4.84
N GLY A 4 -71.98 11.39 5.83
CA GLY A 4 -72.91 10.75 6.75
C GLY A 4 -73.00 11.56 8.04
N GLY A 5 -74.21 11.99 8.40
CA GLY A 5 -74.49 12.68 9.66
C GLY A 5 -74.23 11.78 10.87
N SER A 6 -73.65 12.37 11.92
CA SER A 6 -73.71 11.81 13.27
C SER A 6 -74.13 12.92 14.22
N ALA A 7 -75.21 12.63 14.96
CA ALA A 7 -75.77 13.45 15.99
C ALA A 7 -74.85 13.49 17.23
N GLY A 8 -74.84 14.66 17.89
CA GLY A 8 -74.56 14.85 19.31
C GLY A 8 -73.41 14.06 19.95
N ARG A 9 -72.17 14.57 19.85
CA ARG A 9 -71.14 14.36 20.89
C ARG A 9 -70.95 15.67 21.67
N PRO A 10 -70.78 15.63 23.00
CA PRO A 10 -70.39 16.82 23.76
C PRO A 10 -69.08 17.36 23.16
N ALA A 11 -69.00 18.68 22.96
CA ALA A 11 -67.85 19.32 22.32
C ALA A 11 -66.59 19.06 23.13
N SER A 12 -65.73 18.13 22.70
CA SER A 12 -64.42 17.89 23.29
C SER A 12 -63.52 19.10 23.09
N ASP A 13 -62.76 19.48 24.12
CA ASP A 13 -61.78 20.55 24.03
C ASP A 13 -60.78 20.27 22.90
N HIS A 14 -60.48 21.28 22.10
CA HIS A 14 -59.63 21.12 20.93
C HIS A 14 -58.80 22.38 20.68
N VAL A 15 -57.53 22.22 20.30
CA VAL A 15 -56.67 23.30 19.80
C VAL A 15 -55.88 22.78 18.60
N SER A 16 -55.83 23.56 17.54
CA SER A 16 -55.03 23.28 16.34
C SER A 16 -54.51 24.56 15.69
N PHE A 17 -53.38 24.44 15.00
CA PHE A 17 -52.83 25.50 14.15
C PHE A 17 -53.32 25.34 12.72
N VAL A 18 -53.81 26.43 12.13
CA VAL A 18 -54.18 26.46 10.71
C VAL A 18 -53.04 27.14 9.95
N SER A 19 -52.27 26.34 9.19
CA SER A 19 -51.08 26.77 8.42
C SER A 19 -49.98 27.40 9.28
N PRO A 20 -49.36 26.64 10.22
CA PRO A 20 -48.17 27.11 10.92
C PRO A 20 -47.03 27.37 9.93
N PRO A 21 -46.08 28.28 10.25
CA PRO A 21 -44.89 28.43 9.43
C PRO A 21 -44.03 27.15 9.51
N GLU A 22 -43.25 26.87 8.47
CA GLU A 22 -42.27 25.77 8.48
C GLU A 22 -40.91 26.24 9.04
N GLU A 23 -40.57 27.51 8.80
CA GLU A 23 -39.32 28.15 9.18
C GLU A 23 -39.56 29.39 10.08
N PRO A 24 -38.57 29.81 10.89
CA PRO A 24 -38.67 31.00 11.72
C PRO A 24 -38.68 32.29 10.86
N VAL A 25 -39.79 33.01 10.87
CA VAL A 25 -39.98 34.29 10.16
C VAL A 25 -40.23 35.45 11.12
N SER A 26 -39.92 36.68 10.68
CA SER A 26 -40.01 37.89 11.54
C SER A 26 -41.45 38.27 11.87
N SER A 27 -42.39 38.05 10.95
CA SER A 27 -43.82 38.27 11.17
C SER A 27 -44.67 37.27 10.39
N HIS A 28 -45.43 36.43 11.08
CA HIS A 28 -46.38 35.49 10.46
C HIS A 28 -47.80 35.63 11.05
N PRO A 29 -48.85 35.73 10.23
CA PRO A 29 -50.22 35.66 10.72
C PRO A 29 -50.60 34.21 11.08
N LEU A 30 -50.51 33.86 12.37
CA LEU A 30 -50.87 32.56 12.91
C LEU A 30 -52.37 32.49 13.24
N ARG A 31 -53.06 31.51 12.66
CA ARG A 31 -54.47 31.21 12.96
C ARG A 31 -54.55 30.03 13.93
N VAL A 32 -55.01 30.29 15.14
CA VAL A 32 -55.22 29.26 16.18
C VAL A 32 -56.71 28.95 16.27
N ARG A 33 -57.08 27.71 15.94
CA ARG A 33 -58.46 27.21 16.09
C ARG A 33 -58.57 26.54 17.45
N TYR A 34 -59.55 26.94 18.25
CA TYR A 34 -59.74 26.39 19.59
C TYR A 34 -61.22 26.27 19.98
N CYS A 35 -61.53 25.32 20.87
CA CYS A 35 -62.86 25.04 21.40
C CYS A 35 -62.74 24.57 22.84
N CYS A 36 -63.63 25.04 23.73
CA CYS A 36 -63.66 24.62 25.13
C CYS A 36 -65.09 24.25 25.55
N SER A 37 -65.20 23.27 26.44
CA SER A 37 -66.42 22.74 27.04
C SER A 37 -66.75 23.46 28.36
N GLU A 38 -65.71 23.88 29.09
CA GLU A 38 -65.76 24.64 30.33
C GLU A 38 -64.94 25.94 30.21
N PRO A 39 -65.13 26.95 31.08
CA PRO A 39 -64.29 28.14 31.10
C PRO A 39 -62.82 27.79 31.34
N ALA A 40 -61.99 28.04 30.33
CA ALA A 40 -60.59 27.63 30.30
C ALA A 40 -59.68 28.74 29.77
N VAL A 41 -58.36 28.56 29.84
CA VAL A 41 -57.35 29.47 29.29
C VAL A 41 -56.55 28.73 28.22
N VAL A 42 -56.45 29.33 27.03
CA VAL A 42 -55.57 28.84 25.96
C VAL A 42 -54.23 29.52 26.09
N HIS A 43 -53.16 28.73 26.18
CA HIS A 43 -51.78 29.19 26.18
C HIS A 43 -51.12 28.90 24.85
N LEU A 44 -50.27 29.82 24.40
CA LEU A 44 -49.47 29.73 23.19
C LEU A 44 -48.03 30.11 23.54
N GLU A 45 -47.08 29.24 23.20
CA GLU A 45 -45.66 29.44 23.49
C GLU A 45 -44.76 28.97 22.36
N VAL A 46 -43.67 29.70 22.12
CA VAL A 46 -42.54 29.26 21.29
C VAL A 46 -41.34 29.01 22.19
N LEU A 47 -40.83 27.79 22.18
CA LEU A 47 -39.63 27.39 22.89
C LEU A 47 -38.47 27.24 21.91
N VAL A 48 -37.30 27.71 22.31
CA VAL A 48 -36.06 27.61 21.55
C VAL A 48 -35.05 26.84 22.38
N SER A 49 -34.53 25.74 21.84
CA SER A 49 -33.45 24.97 22.45
C SER A 49 -32.10 25.45 21.93
N SER A 50 -31.21 25.79 22.87
CA SER A 50 -29.83 26.19 22.59
C SER A 50 -28.85 25.05 22.87
N ASP A 51 -27.60 25.20 22.42
CA ASP A 51 -26.50 24.26 22.65
C ASP A 51 -26.21 24.02 24.15
N ALA A 52 -26.66 24.92 25.03
CA ALA A 52 -26.57 24.77 26.48
C ALA A 52 -27.62 23.82 27.08
N GLY A 53 -28.50 23.22 26.26
CA GLY A 53 -29.55 22.29 26.69
C GLY A 53 -30.76 22.96 27.36
N ALA A 54 -30.73 24.27 27.58
CA ALA A 54 -31.85 25.02 28.13
C ALA A 54 -32.85 25.41 27.02
N ALA A 55 -34.12 25.03 27.21
CA ALA A 55 -35.23 25.50 26.39
C ALA A 55 -35.74 26.84 26.95
N SER A 56 -35.60 27.91 26.18
CA SER A 56 -36.02 29.25 26.59
C SER A 56 -37.30 29.69 25.85
N PRO A 57 -38.28 30.29 26.54
CA PRO A 57 -39.49 30.78 25.91
C PRO A 57 -39.23 32.13 25.23
N VAL A 58 -39.50 32.18 23.93
CA VAL A 58 -39.22 33.37 23.11
C VAL A 58 -40.50 34.16 22.77
N PHE A 59 -41.65 33.49 22.77
CA PHE A 59 -42.94 34.10 22.56
C PHE A 59 -43.97 33.46 23.50
N ARG A 60 -44.80 34.26 24.16
CA ARG A 60 -45.88 33.80 25.05
C ARG A 60 -47.13 34.64 24.89
N ARG A 61 -48.27 33.99 24.71
CA ARG A 61 -49.60 34.62 24.75
C ARG A 61 -50.58 33.67 25.44
N HIS A 62 -51.57 34.24 26.12
CA HIS A 62 -52.68 33.49 26.68
C HIS A 62 -53.98 34.27 26.53
N TRP A 63 -55.10 33.57 26.51
CA TRP A 63 -56.42 34.19 26.50
C TRP A 63 -57.50 33.25 27.02
N ASN A 64 -58.59 33.86 27.49
CA ASN A 64 -59.73 33.12 28.01
C ASN A 64 -60.52 32.47 26.87
N CYS A 65 -61.00 31.26 27.13
CA CYS A 65 -61.84 30.45 26.27
C CYS A 65 -63.21 30.30 26.92
N GLU A 66 -64.23 30.83 26.26
CA GLU A 66 -65.61 30.65 26.68
C GLU A 66 -66.20 29.39 26.05
N PRO A 67 -67.08 28.67 26.75
CA PRO A 67 -67.71 27.47 26.22
C PRO A 67 -68.58 27.79 25.00
N GLY A 68 -68.41 27.04 23.90
CA GLY A 68 -69.12 27.31 22.65
C GLY A 68 -68.49 26.68 21.40
N PRO A 69 -68.98 27.00 20.20
CA PRO A 69 -68.46 26.46 18.94
C PRO A 69 -67.01 26.89 18.68
N PRO A 70 -66.24 26.14 17.86
CA PRO A 70 -64.83 26.39 17.63
C PRO A 70 -64.58 27.80 17.08
N ARG A 71 -63.78 28.59 17.80
CA ARG A 71 -63.37 29.95 17.43
C ARG A 71 -61.99 29.91 16.77
N ILE A 72 -61.72 30.87 15.89
CA ILE A 72 -60.40 31.09 15.29
C ILE A 72 -59.88 32.43 15.79
N ARG A 73 -58.71 32.44 16.43
CA ARG A 73 -58.01 33.67 16.80
C ARG A 73 -56.84 33.89 15.86
N LEU A 74 -56.80 35.09 15.28
CA LEU A 74 -55.67 35.55 14.47
C LEU A 74 -54.65 36.23 15.39
N LEU A 75 -53.41 35.77 15.36
CA LEU A 75 -52.29 36.32 16.12
C LEU A 75 -51.13 36.60 15.17
N THR A 76 -50.36 37.64 15.44
CA THR A 76 -49.09 37.89 14.76
C THR A 76 -47.95 37.25 15.55
N LEU A 77 -47.36 36.20 15.00
CA LEU A 77 -46.17 35.57 15.55
C LEU A 77 -44.95 36.41 15.16
N GLN A 78 -44.37 37.12 16.13
CA GLN A 78 -43.16 37.92 15.95
C GLN A 78 -42.01 37.24 16.69
N LEU A 79 -41.08 36.66 15.92
CA LEU A 79 -39.86 36.09 16.46
C LEU A 79 -38.76 37.16 16.51
N PRO A 80 -37.89 37.16 17.54
CA PRO A 80 -36.81 38.14 17.64
C PRO A 80 -35.79 37.98 16.51
N ASP A 81 -35.22 39.11 16.09
CA ASP A 81 -34.32 39.20 14.93
C ASP A 81 -33.12 38.26 15.01
N ARG A 82 -32.61 38.00 16.22
CA ARG A 82 -31.48 37.06 16.48
C ARG A 82 -31.72 35.62 16.02
N LEU A 83 -32.98 35.22 15.82
CA LEU A 83 -33.39 33.89 15.33
C LEU A 83 -33.65 33.86 13.83
N VAL A 84 -34.06 34.98 13.25
CA VAL A 84 -34.53 35.08 11.86
C VAL A 84 -33.44 35.58 10.93
N TYR A 85 -32.63 36.53 11.38
CA TYR A 85 -31.65 37.22 10.56
C TYR A 85 -30.21 36.87 10.95
N ARG A 86 -29.31 37.04 9.99
CA ARG A 86 -27.87 36.94 10.21
C ARG A 86 -27.35 38.16 11.00
N ALA A 87 -26.31 37.93 11.79
CA ALA A 87 -25.70 38.98 12.59
C ALA A 87 -25.18 40.10 11.69
N ASP A 88 -25.49 41.33 12.07
CA ASP A 88 -25.06 42.55 11.40
C ASP A 88 -24.65 43.58 12.45
N TRP A 89 -24.42 44.83 12.02
CA TRP A 89 -23.96 45.88 12.94
C TRP A 89 -25.01 46.27 14.01
N SER A 90 -26.29 45.98 13.77
CA SER A 90 -27.38 46.21 14.73
C SER A 90 -27.77 44.93 15.49
N ILE A 91 -27.70 43.77 14.82
CA ILE A 91 -27.91 42.44 15.36
C ILE A 91 -26.54 41.88 15.72
N LEU A 92 -26.04 42.29 16.89
CA LEU A 92 -24.68 41.97 17.32
C LEU A 92 -24.38 40.45 17.37
N ARG A 93 -25.39 39.61 17.62
CA ARG A 93 -25.26 38.15 17.66
C ARG A 93 -26.52 37.46 17.14
N SER A 94 -26.33 36.48 16.26
CA SER A 94 -27.35 35.48 15.91
C SER A 94 -27.15 34.22 16.74
N GLU A 95 -28.22 33.66 17.28
CA GLU A 95 -28.15 32.47 18.13
C GLU A 95 -28.13 31.18 17.29
N TRP A 96 -27.25 30.25 17.69
CA TRP A 96 -27.28 28.86 17.23
C TRP A 96 -28.36 28.11 17.99
N VAL A 97 -29.25 27.46 17.23
CA VAL A 97 -30.48 26.85 17.76
C VAL A 97 -30.58 25.44 17.22
N LEU A 98 -30.79 24.48 18.13
CA LEU A 98 -30.92 23.06 17.79
C LEU A 98 -32.36 22.68 17.42
N GLY A 99 -33.35 23.42 17.93
CA GLY A 99 -34.75 23.21 17.62
C GLY A 99 -35.64 24.36 18.11
N ILE A 100 -36.73 24.58 17.39
CA ILE A 100 -37.75 25.57 17.73
C ILE A 100 -39.09 24.84 17.78
N MET A 101 -39.80 24.96 18.90
CA MET A 101 -41.09 24.30 19.11
C MET A 101 -42.18 25.33 19.32
N LEU A 102 -43.20 25.32 18.46
CA LEU A 102 -44.45 26.06 18.62
C LEU A 102 -45.47 25.15 19.29
N ARG A 103 -45.95 25.53 20.48
CA ARG A 103 -46.94 24.74 21.21
C ARG A 103 -48.12 25.59 21.68
N ALA A 104 -49.31 25.00 21.68
CA ALA A 104 -50.49 25.58 22.29
C ALA A 104 -51.25 24.54 23.10
N TRP A 105 -51.85 24.94 24.22
CA TRP A 105 -52.59 24.05 25.10
C TRP A 105 -53.72 24.77 25.84
N VAL A 106 -54.73 24.01 26.29
CA VAL A 106 -55.89 24.52 27.06
C VAL A 106 -55.82 24.01 28.48
N VAL A 107 -56.00 24.90 29.45
CA VAL A 107 -55.96 24.60 30.89
C VAL A 107 -57.24 25.11 31.54
N ALA A 108 -57.86 24.36 32.45
CA ALA A 108 -59.04 24.81 33.20
C ALA A 108 -58.69 26.02 34.10
N ALA A 109 -59.61 26.98 34.25
CA ALA A 109 -59.35 28.28 34.89
C ALA A 109 -58.81 28.19 36.34
N GLU A 110 -59.05 27.09 37.05
CA GLU A 110 -58.65 26.89 38.46
C GLU A 110 -57.41 26.01 38.64
N SER A 111 -56.80 25.52 37.54
CA SER A 111 -55.67 24.58 37.60
C SER A 111 -54.31 25.26 37.42
N PRO A 112 -53.22 24.72 38.03
CA PRO A 112 -51.87 25.29 37.88
C PRO A 112 -51.42 25.29 36.41
N ASN A 113 -50.67 26.33 36.02
CA ASN A 113 -50.12 26.52 34.68
C ASN A 113 -49.05 25.46 34.32
N ASP A 114 -49.44 24.21 34.17
CA ASP A 114 -48.56 23.10 33.81
C ASP A 114 -49.08 22.42 32.52
N PRO A 115 -48.28 22.37 31.43
CA PRO A 115 -48.68 21.71 30.18
C PRO A 115 -49.01 20.22 30.34
N GLN A 116 -48.60 19.56 31.43
CA GLN A 116 -48.95 18.16 31.70
C GLN A 116 -50.42 17.96 32.09
N ASN A 117 -51.10 18.99 32.59
CA ASN A 117 -52.50 18.95 33.02
C ASN A 117 -53.46 19.57 31.96
N ALA A 118 -53.03 19.65 30.70
CA ALA A 118 -53.80 20.28 29.65
C ALA A 118 -54.96 19.41 29.13
N LEU A 119 -56.14 20.02 28.95
CA LEU A 119 -57.34 19.39 28.38
C LEU A 119 -57.18 19.09 26.88
N ALA A 120 -56.42 19.92 26.17
CA ALA A 120 -56.02 19.72 24.78
C ALA A 120 -54.64 20.36 24.53
N HIS A 121 -53.80 19.74 23.70
CA HIS A 121 -52.47 20.25 23.36
C HIS A 121 -52.16 20.02 21.86
N VAL A 122 -51.35 20.91 21.29
CA VAL A 122 -50.80 20.80 19.93
C VAL A 122 -49.35 21.28 19.91
N LEU A 123 -48.50 20.57 19.16
CA LEU A 123 -47.08 20.87 19.02
C LEU A 123 -46.68 20.79 17.55
N VAL A 124 -45.93 21.79 17.09
CA VAL A 124 -45.34 21.87 15.75
C VAL A 124 -43.87 22.24 15.89
N GLN A 125 -43.00 21.48 15.24
CA GLN A 125 -41.57 21.75 15.19
C GLN A 125 -41.25 22.59 13.95
N LEU A 126 -40.52 23.68 14.15
CA LEU A 126 -40.03 24.56 13.09
C LEU A 126 -38.59 24.13 12.72
N GLU A 127 -38.25 24.15 11.44
CA GLU A 127 -36.89 23.84 10.99
C GLU A 127 -35.95 25.02 11.28
N PRO A 128 -34.89 24.82 12.09
CA PRO A 128 -33.96 25.90 12.40
C PRO A 128 -33.02 26.17 11.22
N ILE A 129 -32.95 27.42 10.78
CA ILE A 129 -32.00 27.86 9.76
C ILE A 129 -30.66 28.22 10.42
N PRO A 130 -29.51 27.70 9.94
CA PRO A 130 -28.19 28.09 10.45
C PRO A 130 -27.95 29.61 10.37
N PRO A 131 -27.26 30.23 11.34
CA PRO A 131 -27.04 31.68 11.36
C PRO A 131 -26.44 32.28 10.07
N PHE A 132 -25.60 31.52 9.37
CA PHE A 132 -24.93 31.97 8.14
C PHE A 132 -25.78 31.85 6.87
N SER A 133 -26.84 31.03 6.87
CA SER A 133 -27.79 30.89 5.76
C SER A 133 -29.06 31.73 5.94
N ARG A 134 -29.19 32.45 7.06
CA ARG A 134 -30.29 33.39 7.32
C ARG A 134 -30.19 34.64 6.45
N PRO A 135 -31.34 35.24 6.07
CA PRO A 135 -31.34 36.51 5.32
C PRO A 135 -30.76 37.66 6.16
N LEU A 136 -30.32 38.72 5.47
CA LEU A 136 -29.92 39.98 6.11
C LEU A 136 -31.16 40.85 6.36
N LYS A 137 -31.22 41.52 7.52
CA LYS A 137 -32.28 42.47 7.81
C LYS A 137 -32.02 43.78 7.07
N GLN A 138 -33.03 44.30 6.38
CA GLN A 138 -32.96 45.62 5.75
C GLN A 138 -33.21 46.69 6.82
N HIS A 139 -32.16 47.40 7.21
CA HIS A 139 -32.25 48.51 8.16
C HIS A 139 -32.57 49.82 7.43
N GLN A 140 -33.54 50.58 7.93
CA GLN A 140 -33.79 51.95 7.48
C GLN A 140 -32.84 52.94 8.19
N LEU A 141 -31.53 52.73 8.02
CA LEU A 141 -30.50 53.52 8.69
C LEU A 141 -29.50 54.00 7.62
N CYS A 142 -29.08 55.26 7.70
CA CYS A 142 -28.11 55.88 6.79
C CYS A 142 -26.72 55.92 7.45
N PRO A 143 -25.90 54.85 7.35
CA PRO A 143 -24.54 54.86 7.90
C PRO A 143 -23.63 55.83 7.13
N ARG A 144 -22.51 56.23 7.76
CA ARG A 144 -21.44 56.94 7.06
C ARG A 144 -20.76 55.99 6.05
N TRP A 145 -20.28 56.53 4.94
CA TRP A 145 -19.78 55.75 3.81
C TRP A 145 -18.61 54.80 4.17
N ASP A 146 -17.77 55.21 5.12
CA ASP A 146 -16.62 54.46 5.64
C ASP A 146 -17.07 53.20 6.40
N THR A 147 -18.09 53.34 7.24
CA THR A 147 -18.70 52.21 7.97
C THR A 147 -19.43 51.23 7.04
N ASP A 148 -20.10 51.72 5.99
CA ASP A 148 -20.75 50.87 4.98
C ASP A 148 -19.71 50.11 4.14
N LEU A 149 -18.60 50.75 3.76
CA LEU A 149 -17.53 50.11 3.00
C LEU A 149 -16.83 48.99 3.79
N LEU A 150 -16.42 49.26 5.03
CA LEU A 150 -15.81 48.26 5.93
C LEU A 150 -16.75 47.06 6.14
N TRP A 151 -18.04 47.34 6.35
CA TRP A 151 -19.03 46.28 6.52
C TRP A 151 -19.20 45.45 5.24
N ARG A 152 -19.30 46.07 4.06
CA ARG A 152 -19.39 45.35 2.77
C ARG A 152 -18.19 44.44 2.51
N ILE A 153 -16.98 44.86 2.93
CA ILE A 153 -15.76 44.05 2.81
C ILE A 153 -15.81 42.82 3.73
N CYS A 154 -16.32 42.97 4.95
CA CYS A 154 -16.40 41.88 5.95
C CYS A 154 -17.69 41.04 5.87
N ARG A 155 -18.73 41.47 5.15
CA ARG A 155 -20.05 40.81 5.14
C ARG A 155 -20.01 39.39 4.55
N ASP A 156 -19.21 39.20 3.51
CA ASP A 156 -19.16 37.95 2.73
C ASP A 156 -17.98 37.05 3.17
N THR A 157 -17.21 37.46 4.19
CA THR A 157 -16.21 36.59 4.81
C THR A 157 -16.91 35.60 5.73
N ILE A 158 -17.40 34.50 5.17
CA ILE A 158 -17.80 33.33 5.94
C ILE A 158 -16.49 32.74 6.52
N PRO A 159 -16.34 32.61 7.86
CA PRO A 159 -15.21 31.89 8.42
C PRO A 159 -15.25 30.47 7.85
N ARG A 160 -14.35 30.17 6.92
CA ARG A 160 -14.16 28.81 6.43
C ARG A 160 -13.56 28.03 7.58
N CYS A 161 -14.37 27.20 8.22
CA CYS A 161 -13.84 26.20 9.13
C CYS A 161 -12.87 25.33 8.33
N PRO A 162 -11.69 24.98 8.88
CA PRO A 162 -10.85 23.98 8.25
C PRO A 162 -11.70 22.73 8.06
N GLU A 163 -11.83 22.28 6.80
CA GLU A 163 -12.56 21.06 6.49
C GLU A 163 -11.75 19.88 7.01
N GLU A 164 -12.09 19.41 8.21
CA GLU A 164 -11.51 18.20 8.77
C GLU A 164 -12.26 16.98 8.26
N GLN A 165 -11.57 16.17 7.45
CA GLN A 165 -12.13 14.94 6.92
C GLN A 165 -12.26 13.89 8.04
N GLU A 166 -13.48 13.43 8.29
CA GLU A 166 -13.76 12.31 9.22
C GLU A 166 -13.31 10.95 8.67
N VAL A 167 -12.97 10.91 7.38
CA VAL A 167 -12.63 9.73 6.61
C VAL A 167 -11.12 9.67 6.44
N ALA A 168 -10.49 8.65 7.00
CA ALA A 168 -9.06 8.40 6.82
C ALA A 168 -8.83 7.37 5.72
N HIS A 169 -8.18 7.78 4.63
CA HIS A 169 -7.77 6.87 3.56
C HIS A 169 -6.44 6.22 3.92
N PHE A 170 -6.45 4.92 4.21
CA PHE A 170 -5.23 4.17 4.53
C PHE A 170 -4.51 3.70 3.27
N LEU A 171 -5.28 3.40 2.22
CA LEU A 171 -4.77 2.97 0.94
C LEU A 171 -5.69 3.46 -0.17
N SER A 172 -5.15 4.17 -1.16
CA SER A 172 -5.90 4.66 -2.32
C SER A 172 -5.55 3.92 -3.61
N PHE A 173 -4.38 3.26 -3.64
CA PHE A 173 -3.86 2.51 -4.78
C PHE A 173 -3.79 1.01 -4.49
N LEU A 174 -3.67 0.15 -5.50
CA LEU A 174 -3.53 -1.30 -5.29
C LEU A 174 -2.14 -1.64 -4.74
N PHE A 175 -2.09 -2.36 -3.63
CA PHE A 175 -0.86 -2.89 -3.08
C PHE A 175 -0.71 -4.38 -3.43
N ALA A 176 0.34 -4.73 -4.17
CA ALA A 176 0.70 -6.10 -4.50
C ALA A 176 1.54 -6.70 -3.36
N SER A 177 0.93 -7.53 -2.53
CA SER A 177 1.60 -8.19 -1.41
C SER A 177 2.01 -9.62 -1.74
N THR A 178 3.21 -9.99 -1.33
CA THR A 178 3.75 -11.36 -1.48
C THR A 178 3.65 -12.19 -0.20
N GLY A 179 3.03 -11.62 0.85
CA GLY A 179 2.82 -12.28 2.14
C GLY A 179 4.00 -12.12 3.10
N GLU A 180 4.60 -10.95 3.14
CA GLU A 180 5.83 -10.65 3.88
C GLU A 180 5.55 -10.13 5.30
N ASN A 181 6.61 -9.98 6.11
CA ASN A 181 6.52 -9.58 7.51
C ASN A 181 6.57 -8.05 7.70
N PHE A 182 6.12 -7.30 6.71
CA PHE A 182 5.98 -5.85 6.77
C PHE A 182 4.78 -5.41 5.92
N GLY A 183 4.34 -4.18 6.18
CA GLY A 183 3.09 -3.67 5.65
C GLY A 183 3.05 -2.15 5.65
N ILE A 184 1.90 -1.62 5.26
CA ILE A 184 1.68 -0.18 5.14
C ILE A 184 1.26 0.35 6.51
N THR A 185 2.10 1.20 7.10
CA THR A 185 1.86 1.72 8.46
C THR A 185 1.28 3.13 8.42
N ARG A 186 0.13 3.36 9.07
CA ARG A 186 -0.59 4.65 9.12
C ARG A 186 -0.79 5.15 10.55
N THR A 187 -0.64 6.45 10.75
CA THR A 187 -1.00 7.11 12.01
C THR A 187 -2.17 8.03 11.79
N LEU A 188 -2.91 8.21 12.86
CA LEU A 188 -4.06 9.08 12.93
C LEU A 188 -3.78 10.15 13.97
N HIS A 189 -3.93 11.40 13.56
CA HIS A 189 -3.76 12.54 14.45
C HIS A 189 -5.10 12.91 15.10
N ARG A 190 -5.00 13.59 16.25
CA ARG A 190 -6.14 14.21 16.96
C ARG A 190 -6.84 15.21 16.05
N TYR A 191 -8.13 15.42 16.25
CA TYR A 191 -8.85 16.47 15.54
C TYR A 191 -8.33 17.84 15.96
N SER A 192 -8.13 18.77 15.01
CA SER A 192 -7.82 20.16 15.36
C SER A 192 -9.04 20.89 15.91
N ASN A 193 -10.25 20.43 15.57
CA ASN A 193 -11.50 20.92 16.13
C ASN A 193 -11.76 20.31 17.52
N GLU A 194 -11.78 21.16 18.54
CA GLU A 194 -11.98 20.79 19.95
C GLU A 194 -13.29 20.05 20.20
N VAL A 195 -14.38 20.41 19.52
CA VAL A 195 -15.67 19.74 19.66
C VAL A 195 -15.59 18.32 19.10
N LEU A 196 -14.91 18.15 17.96
CA LEU A 196 -14.75 16.84 17.36
C LEU A 196 -13.85 15.93 18.21
N GLU A 197 -12.79 16.48 18.78
CA GLU A 197 -11.89 15.77 19.70
C GLU A 197 -12.59 15.41 21.00
N HIS A 198 -13.37 16.32 21.59
CA HIS A 198 -14.18 16.03 22.78
C HIS A 198 -15.17 14.90 22.54
N ASN A 199 -15.84 14.91 21.38
CA ASN A 199 -16.76 13.84 21.00
C ASN A 199 -16.03 12.50 20.77
N ARG A 200 -14.82 12.53 20.21
CA ARG A 200 -13.96 11.34 20.05
C ARG A 200 -13.58 10.75 21.42
N LEU A 201 -13.12 11.58 22.35
CA LEU A 201 -12.76 11.16 23.71
C LEU A 201 -13.94 10.58 24.48
N LYS A 202 -15.15 11.13 24.30
CA LYS A 202 -16.39 10.55 24.85
C LYS A 202 -16.74 9.19 24.24
N ALA A 203 -16.35 8.95 23.00
CA ALA A 203 -16.69 7.73 22.26
C ALA A 203 -15.67 6.59 22.45
N LEU A 204 -14.60 6.75 23.24
CA LEU A 204 -13.54 5.73 23.40
C LEU A 204 -14.06 4.35 23.81
N PHE A 205 -15.03 4.29 24.72
CA PHE A 205 -15.65 3.05 25.22
C PHE A 205 -16.94 2.65 24.47
N PHE A 206 -17.44 3.54 23.61
CA PHE A 206 -18.63 3.32 22.80
C PHE A 206 -18.39 3.81 21.37
N PRO A 207 -17.35 3.29 20.68
CA PRO A 207 -16.95 3.81 19.39
C PRO A 207 -18.02 3.56 18.34
N TRP A 208 -18.12 4.51 17.39
CA TRP A 208 -19.03 4.40 16.26
C TRP A 208 -18.26 4.56 14.95
N CYS A 209 -17.60 3.49 14.52
CA CYS A 209 -16.65 3.51 13.41
C CYS A 209 -16.87 2.37 12.43
N LEU A 210 -16.34 2.56 11.21
CA LEU A 210 -16.34 1.54 10.17
C LEU A 210 -14.97 1.49 9.51
N PHE A 211 -14.34 0.33 9.53
CA PHE A 211 -13.20 0.03 8.69
C PHE A 211 -13.66 -0.76 7.46
N SER A 212 -13.13 -0.44 6.28
CA SER A 212 -13.41 -1.15 5.04
C SER A 212 -12.14 -1.32 4.22
N THR A 213 -11.85 -2.54 3.78
CA THR A 213 -10.71 -2.87 2.92
C THR A 213 -11.11 -3.85 1.84
N TRP A 214 -10.57 -3.66 0.64
CA TRP A 214 -10.70 -4.62 -0.46
C TRP A 214 -9.51 -5.56 -0.46
N LEU A 215 -9.78 -6.86 -0.63
CA LEU A 215 -8.76 -7.90 -0.63
C LEU A 215 -9.00 -8.87 -1.79
N TYR A 216 -7.93 -9.22 -2.50
CA TYR A 216 -7.91 -10.26 -3.53
C TYR A 216 -6.87 -11.31 -3.16
N LEU A 217 -7.32 -12.51 -2.80
CA LEU A 217 -6.44 -13.59 -2.36
C LEU A 217 -5.90 -14.40 -3.56
N THR A 218 -4.58 -14.52 -3.67
CA THR A 218 -3.92 -15.37 -4.67
C THR A 218 -3.43 -16.70 -4.11
N GLN A 219 -3.05 -16.73 -2.84
CA GLN A 219 -2.59 -17.92 -2.12
C GLN A 219 -3.22 -17.98 -0.73
N PRO A 220 -3.44 -19.17 -0.16
CA PRO A 220 -3.85 -19.30 1.23
C PRO A 220 -2.74 -18.79 2.17
N CYS A 221 -3.13 -18.42 3.39
CA CYS A 221 -2.18 -18.02 4.42
C CYS A 221 -1.23 -19.19 4.75
N LYS A 222 0.09 -18.93 4.74
CA LYS A 222 1.12 -19.94 5.00
C LYS A 222 1.26 -20.25 6.50
N GLN A 223 0.97 -19.27 7.36
CA GLN A 223 1.01 -19.38 8.82
C GLN A 223 -0.38 -19.68 9.40
N HIS A 224 -0.48 -19.90 10.71
CA HIS A 224 -1.78 -20.07 11.37
C HIS A 224 -2.65 -18.81 11.27
N LEU A 225 -2.03 -17.63 11.33
CA LEU A 225 -2.68 -16.33 11.20
C LEU A 225 -1.82 -15.44 10.28
N CYS A 226 -2.47 -14.75 9.34
CA CYS A 226 -1.87 -13.71 8.51
C CYS A 226 -2.57 -12.36 8.76
N GLY A 227 -1.81 -11.27 8.79
CA GLY A 227 -2.32 -9.93 9.05
C GLY A 227 -3.06 -9.34 7.83
N ILE A 228 -4.28 -8.83 8.05
CA ILE A 228 -4.99 -8.00 7.08
C ILE A 228 -4.92 -6.53 7.51
N LEU A 229 -5.48 -6.24 8.68
CA LEU A 229 -5.39 -4.94 9.36
C LEU A 229 -5.15 -5.22 10.84
N HIS A 230 -4.21 -4.52 11.46
CA HIS A 230 -4.12 -4.52 12.91
C HIS A 230 -3.70 -3.16 13.45
N HIS A 231 -4.33 -2.78 14.55
CA HIS A 231 -3.99 -1.61 15.33
C HIS A 231 -2.99 -2.00 16.43
N ILE A 232 -1.89 -1.25 16.55
CA ILE A 232 -0.87 -1.45 17.58
C ILE A 232 -0.82 -0.19 18.44
N ASP A 233 -1.03 -0.34 19.74
CA ASP A 233 -1.01 0.79 20.68
C ASP A 233 0.41 1.28 21.02
N SER A 234 0.53 2.34 21.81
CA SER A 234 1.82 2.85 22.30
C SER A 234 2.58 1.90 23.22
N GLN A 235 1.97 0.81 23.68
CA GLN A 235 2.62 -0.25 24.46
C GLN A 235 3.05 -1.44 23.60
N ASN A 236 2.91 -1.32 22.26
CA ASN A 236 3.21 -2.36 21.29
C ASN A 236 2.31 -3.62 21.43
N ASN A 237 1.09 -3.45 21.94
CA ASN A 237 0.06 -4.49 22.03
C ASN A 237 -0.95 -4.39 20.89
N TYR A 238 -1.55 -5.52 20.50
CA TYR A 238 -2.66 -5.52 19.55
C TYR A 238 -3.90 -4.88 20.17
N ALA A 239 -4.32 -3.75 19.61
CA ALA A 239 -5.49 -3.00 20.00
C ALA A 239 -6.67 -3.21 19.02
N THR A 240 -7.82 -2.64 19.34
CA THR A 240 -9.01 -2.72 18.49
C THR A 240 -8.84 -1.89 17.21
N PRO A 241 -9.27 -2.37 16.02
CA PRO A 241 -9.52 -3.76 15.67
C PRO A 241 -8.24 -4.45 15.18
N ALA A 242 -8.11 -5.74 15.47
CA ALA A 242 -7.12 -6.61 14.85
C ALA A 242 -7.84 -7.70 14.02
N VAL A 243 -7.57 -7.71 12.72
CA VAL A 243 -8.22 -8.56 11.71
C VAL A 243 -7.16 -9.44 11.06
N PHE A 244 -7.30 -10.74 11.26
CA PHE A 244 -6.40 -11.76 10.74
C PHE A 244 -7.13 -12.74 9.83
N LEU A 245 -6.39 -13.38 8.93
CA LEU A 245 -6.83 -14.47 8.08
C LEU A 245 -6.20 -15.78 8.56
N THR A 246 -7.02 -16.80 8.81
CA THR A 246 -6.54 -18.14 9.14
C THR A 246 -6.02 -18.88 7.90
N ASN A 247 -5.23 -19.94 8.09
CA ASN A 247 -4.83 -20.86 7.01
C ASN A 247 -6.02 -21.50 6.27
N SER A 248 -7.16 -21.68 6.94
CA SER A 248 -8.44 -22.14 6.36
C SER A 248 -9.21 -21.07 5.58
N GLY A 249 -8.78 -19.80 5.61
CA GLY A 249 -9.44 -18.69 4.93
C GLY A 249 -10.55 -18.01 5.73
N HIS A 250 -10.82 -18.42 6.97
CA HIS A 250 -11.73 -17.75 7.90
C HIS A 250 -11.09 -16.49 8.50
N LEU A 251 -11.91 -15.46 8.75
CA LEU A 251 -11.46 -14.24 9.44
C LEU A 251 -11.47 -14.45 10.95
N HIS A 252 -10.37 -14.07 11.60
CA HIS A 252 -10.21 -14.03 13.04
C HIS A 252 -10.13 -12.57 13.49
N ILE A 253 -11.09 -12.13 14.30
CA ILE A 253 -11.24 -10.73 14.68
C ILE A 253 -11.08 -10.62 16.19
N GLN A 254 -10.17 -9.74 16.58
CA GLN A 254 -9.81 -9.45 17.95
C GLN A 254 -10.08 -7.98 18.27
N VAL A 255 -10.70 -7.76 19.43
CA VAL A 255 -11.03 -6.45 19.99
C VAL A 255 -10.57 -6.41 21.45
N ALA A 256 -10.20 -5.22 21.93
CA ALA A 256 -9.84 -5.00 23.33
C ALA A 256 -11.06 -4.50 24.11
N GLY A 257 -11.32 -5.11 25.26
CA GLY A 257 -12.33 -4.64 26.23
C GLY A 257 -11.84 -3.46 27.08
N GLU A 258 -12.68 -3.00 28.01
CA GLU A 258 -12.41 -1.89 28.94
C GLU A 258 -11.11 -2.05 29.73
N HIS A 259 -10.85 -3.26 30.21
CA HIS A 259 -9.63 -3.61 30.95
C HIS A 259 -8.44 -3.98 30.05
N ARG A 260 -8.52 -3.66 28.75
CA ARG A 260 -7.57 -4.09 27.70
C ARG A 260 -7.42 -5.61 27.57
N GLU A 261 -8.41 -6.36 28.06
CA GLU A 261 -8.46 -7.81 27.85
C GLU A 261 -8.87 -8.11 26.39
N PRO A 262 -8.14 -8.99 25.69
CA PRO A 262 -8.45 -9.32 24.32
C PRO A 262 -9.64 -10.28 24.25
N ALA A 263 -10.67 -9.89 23.51
CA ALA A 263 -11.78 -10.75 23.14
C ALA A 263 -11.71 -11.03 21.63
N ALA A 264 -11.91 -12.28 21.22
CA ALA A 264 -11.82 -12.67 19.82
C ALA A 264 -12.93 -13.63 19.40
N PHE A 265 -13.27 -13.61 18.12
CA PHE A 265 -14.18 -14.56 17.50
C PHE A 265 -13.78 -14.85 16.06
N MET A 266 -14.25 -15.99 15.56
CA MET A 266 -14.01 -16.45 14.20
C MET A 266 -15.27 -16.26 13.35
N VAL A 267 -15.10 -15.80 12.12
CA VAL A 267 -16.19 -15.67 11.15
C VAL A 267 -16.38 -17.00 10.41
N ASN A 268 -17.60 -17.52 10.45
CA ASN A 268 -17.94 -18.86 9.93
C ASN A 268 -17.85 -19.01 8.40
N TYR A 269 -17.63 -17.91 7.67
CA TYR A 269 -17.54 -17.89 6.20
C TYR A 269 -16.09 -17.60 5.78
N PRO A 270 -15.50 -18.44 4.90
CA PRO A 270 -14.15 -18.20 4.41
C PRO A 270 -14.13 -17.13 3.32
N VAL A 271 -13.04 -16.38 3.22
CA VAL A 271 -12.81 -15.46 2.11
C VAL A 271 -12.38 -16.26 0.88
N HIS A 272 -13.14 -16.13 -0.21
CA HIS A 272 -12.87 -16.85 -1.44
C HIS A 272 -11.57 -16.39 -2.12
N MET A 273 -10.87 -17.35 -2.73
CA MET A 273 -9.68 -17.08 -3.54
C MET A 273 -10.08 -16.69 -4.96
N GLY A 274 -9.31 -15.80 -5.59
CA GLY A 274 -9.51 -15.42 -6.98
C GLY A 274 -10.65 -14.43 -7.24
N THR A 275 -11.31 -13.91 -6.21
CA THR A 275 -12.36 -12.89 -6.29
C THR A 275 -12.01 -11.68 -5.42
N TRP A 276 -12.60 -10.52 -5.73
CA TRP A 276 -12.45 -9.32 -4.92
C TRP A 276 -13.46 -9.34 -3.78
N CYS A 277 -12.97 -9.27 -2.54
CA CYS A 277 -13.81 -9.24 -1.35
C CYS A 277 -13.57 -7.95 -0.56
N ARG A 278 -14.64 -7.20 -0.30
CA ARG A 278 -14.68 -6.07 0.62
C ARG A 278 -14.96 -6.58 2.03
N ILE A 279 -13.96 -6.47 2.90
CA ILE A 279 -14.07 -6.80 4.32
C ILE A 279 -14.33 -5.50 5.06
N SER A 280 -15.49 -5.41 5.72
CA SER A 280 -15.85 -4.24 6.53
C SER A 280 -16.11 -4.65 7.97
N VAL A 281 -15.48 -3.95 8.91
CA VAL A 281 -15.65 -4.15 10.35
C VAL A 281 -16.27 -2.89 10.91
N ALA A 282 -17.55 -2.97 11.29
CA ALA A 282 -18.28 -1.88 11.89
C ALA A 282 -18.44 -2.13 13.39
N ILE A 283 -18.09 -1.13 14.19
CA ILE A 283 -18.31 -1.13 15.63
C ILE A 283 -19.37 -0.05 15.90
N ARG A 284 -20.50 -0.47 16.49
CA ARG A 284 -21.65 0.42 16.74
C ARG A 284 -21.81 0.67 18.24
N GLY A 285 -21.78 1.95 18.62
CA GLY A 285 -22.02 2.43 19.98
C GLY A 285 -23.47 2.26 20.48
N ARG A 286 -23.72 2.66 21.74
CA ARG A 286 -24.96 2.43 22.54
C ARG A 286 -26.30 2.83 21.91
N GLY A 287 -26.33 3.66 20.86
CA GLY A 287 -27.57 4.26 20.34
C GLY A 287 -28.56 3.31 19.65
N VAL A 288 -28.21 2.03 19.44
CA VAL A 288 -29.01 1.06 18.67
C VAL A 288 -29.40 -0.18 19.49
N SER A 289 -28.97 -0.27 20.75
CA SER A 289 -29.24 -1.44 21.59
C SER A 289 -30.60 -1.31 22.30
N PRO A 290 -31.42 -2.38 22.41
CA PRO A 290 -32.67 -2.34 23.16
C PRO A 290 -32.42 -1.93 24.62
N PRO A 291 -33.37 -1.21 25.26
CA PRO A 291 -33.21 -0.76 26.65
C PRO A 291 -32.96 -1.97 27.56
N GLY A 292 -31.80 -2.02 28.21
CA GLY A 292 -31.38 -3.09 29.13
C GLY A 292 -30.17 -3.93 28.68
N SER A 293 -29.73 -3.84 27.41
CA SER A 293 -28.51 -4.54 26.96
C SER A 293 -27.29 -3.62 26.94
N GLN A 294 -26.28 -3.91 27.76
CA GLN A 294 -24.98 -3.20 27.77
C GLN A 294 -24.02 -3.67 26.66
N ALA A 295 -24.40 -4.72 25.92
CA ALA A 295 -23.59 -5.33 24.88
C ALA A 295 -23.47 -4.48 23.61
N LEU A 296 -22.24 -4.32 23.11
CA LEU A 296 -21.96 -3.63 21.85
C LEU A 296 -21.84 -4.65 20.71
N PRO A 297 -22.59 -4.48 19.60
CA PRO A 297 -22.45 -5.32 18.43
C PRO A 297 -21.24 -4.87 17.58
N VAL A 298 -20.31 -5.79 17.38
CA VAL A 298 -19.30 -5.72 16.31
C VAL A 298 -19.87 -6.49 15.12
N SER A 299 -20.18 -5.77 14.06
CA SER A 299 -20.69 -6.35 12.82
C SER A 299 -19.57 -6.45 11.79
N VAL A 300 -19.40 -7.62 11.23
CA VAL A 300 -18.39 -7.91 10.21
C VAL A 300 -19.12 -8.29 8.95
N THR A 301 -18.88 -7.55 7.88
CA THR A 301 -19.47 -7.79 6.58
C THR A 301 -18.38 -8.16 5.59
N VAL A 302 -18.55 -9.29 4.92
CA VAL A 302 -17.70 -9.74 3.82
C VAL A 302 -18.57 -9.73 2.58
N ALA A 303 -18.27 -8.83 1.65
CA ALA A 303 -18.97 -8.71 0.39
C ALA A 303 -18.02 -9.01 -0.77
N CYS A 304 -18.22 -10.11 -1.48
CA CYS A 304 -17.38 -10.52 -2.61
C CYS A 304 -18.10 -10.28 -3.93
N VAL A 305 -17.35 -9.79 -4.92
CA VAL A 305 -17.82 -9.48 -6.28
C VAL A 305 -17.20 -10.48 -7.25
N ASP A 306 -18.02 -11.24 -7.96
CA ASP A 306 -17.58 -12.15 -9.02
C ASP A 306 -18.41 -11.97 -10.30
N ASP A 307 -17.83 -11.26 -11.28
CA ASP A 307 -18.27 -11.00 -12.67
C ASP A 307 -19.74 -10.59 -12.94
N GLU A 308 -20.63 -10.59 -11.94
CA GLU A 308 -22.01 -10.05 -11.92
C GLU A 308 -22.78 -10.46 -10.63
N VAL A 309 -22.32 -11.48 -9.88
CA VAL A 309 -22.98 -11.93 -8.64
C VAL A 309 -22.29 -11.34 -7.41
N GLU A 310 -23.05 -10.59 -6.63
CA GLU A 310 -22.62 -10.07 -5.33
C GLU A 310 -23.02 -11.05 -4.22
N THR A 311 -22.03 -11.60 -3.54
CA THR A 311 -22.25 -12.44 -2.35
C THR A 311 -21.91 -11.61 -1.11
N THR A 312 -22.91 -11.33 -0.28
CA THR A 312 -22.72 -10.57 0.96
C THR A 312 -23.09 -11.45 2.15
N HIS A 313 -22.11 -11.66 3.02
CA HIS A 313 -22.30 -12.32 4.31
C HIS A 313 -22.02 -11.33 5.43
N SER A 314 -22.93 -11.24 6.39
CA SER A 314 -22.77 -10.42 7.59
C SER A 314 -22.87 -11.28 8.84
N VAL A 315 -21.96 -11.07 9.78
CA VAL A 315 -21.98 -11.70 11.10
C VAL A 315 -21.95 -10.58 12.13
N GLU A 316 -22.90 -10.59 13.06
CA GLU A 316 -22.90 -9.67 14.21
C GLU A 316 -22.54 -10.45 15.46
N GLN A 317 -21.42 -10.08 16.10
CA GLN A 317 -20.99 -10.62 17.39
C GLN A 317 -21.20 -9.57 18.48
N ARG A 318 -21.79 -9.95 19.60
CA ARG A 318 -22.00 -9.07 20.76
C ARG A 318 -21.00 -9.39 21.85
N PHE A 319 -20.33 -8.36 22.37
CA PHE A 319 -19.44 -8.47 23.53
C PHE A 319 -20.15 -7.98 24.79
N ARG A 320 -19.87 -8.62 25.93
CA ARG A 320 -20.44 -8.24 27.23
C ARG A 320 -19.82 -6.94 27.75
N ASP A 321 -18.50 -6.83 27.62
CA ASP A 321 -17.73 -5.66 28.05
C ASP A 321 -17.68 -4.61 26.93
N PRO A 322 -17.59 -3.32 27.28
CA PRO A 322 -17.49 -2.27 26.28
C PRO A 322 -16.15 -2.37 25.54
N VAL A 323 -16.20 -2.13 24.23
CA VAL A 323 -15.04 -2.20 23.35
C VAL A 323 -14.28 -0.88 23.43
N LEU A 324 -12.98 -0.97 23.77
CA LEU A 324 -12.08 0.18 23.81
C LEU A 324 -11.47 0.41 22.43
N LEU A 325 -11.59 1.63 21.90
CA LEU A 325 -10.93 2.08 20.68
C LEU A 325 -10.42 3.51 20.84
N ASP A 326 -9.11 3.66 21.02
CA ASP A 326 -8.42 4.95 20.83
C ASP A 326 -7.69 4.91 19.50
N ASP A 327 -8.25 5.53 18.48
CA ASP A 327 -7.68 5.57 17.13
C ASP A 327 -6.44 6.46 17.00
N THR A 328 -6.10 7.25 18.02
CA THR A 328 -4.91 8.11 18.04
C THR A 328 -3.73 7.51 18.80
N ASP A 329 -3.94 6.42 19.53
CA ASP A 329 -2.91 5.74 20.31
C ASP A 329 -2.15 4.73 19.44
N GLY A 330 -0.89 5.03 19.13
CA GLY A 330 -0.04 4.14 18.32
C GLY A 330 -0.27 4.28 16.82
N TYR A 331 -0.41 3.16 16.10
CA TYR A 331 -0.49 3.14 14.64
C TYR A 331 -1.23 1.91 14.09
N PHE A 332 -1.73 2.03 12.86
CA PHE A 332 -2.38 0.96 12.11
C PHE A 332 -1.44 0.36 11.08
N ILE A 333 -1.47 -0.95 10.90
CA ILE A 333 -0.77 -1.66 9.84
C ILE A 333 -1.77 -2.34 8.93
N LEU A 334 -1.63 -2.15 7.62
CA LEU A 334 -2.23 -2.98 6.58
C LEU A 334 -1.21 -3.99 6.06
N GLY A 335 -1.54 -5.27 6.11
CA GLY A 335 -0.65 -6.36 5.71
C GLY A 335 0.12 -6.99 6.87
N GLY A 336 1.40 -7.29 6.64
CA GLY A 336 2.25 -7.97 7.62
C GLY A 336 2.93 -7.03 8.59
N SER A 337 3.42 -7.59 9.69
CA SER A 337 4.29 -6.95 10.68
C SER A 337 5.42 -7.90 11.06
N PRO A 338 6.46 -7.44 11.80
CA PRO A 338 7.57 -8.29 12.20
C PRO A 338 7.14 -9.55 12.96
N TYR A 339 5.96 -9.54 13.58
CA TYR A 339 5.41 -10.64 14.36
C TYR A 339 4.44 -11.55 13.58
N VAL A 340 3.80 -11.04 12.52
CA VAL A 340 2.76 -11.77 11.77
C VAL A 340 2.93 -11.52 10.27
N SER A 341 3.01 -12.58 9.46
CA SER A 341 3.10 -12.44 8.01
C SER A 341 1.82 -11.84 7.41
N GLY A 342 1.96 -11.01 6.37
CA GLY A 342 0.82 -10.50 5.61
C GLY A 342 0.18 -11.56 4.72
N VAL A 343 -0.91 -11.19 4.06
CA VAL A 343 -1.60 -12.09 3.12
C VAL A 343 -1.04 -11.91 1.71
N ALA A 344 -0.77 -13.01 1.01
CA ALA A 344 -0.35 -12.98 -0.38
C ALA A 344 -1.53 -12.68 -1.31
N GLY A 345 -1.46 -11.56 -2.03
CA GLY A 345 -2.58 -11.08 -2.83
C GLY A 345 -2.48 -9.61 -3.20
N PHE A 346 -3.63 -9.00 -3.49
CA PHE A 346 -3.75 -7.57 -3.72
C PHE A 346 -4.64 -6.93 -2.66
N TYR A 347 -4.14 -5.90 -2.01
CA TYR A 347 -4.94 -5.01 -1.18
C TYR A 347 -5.44 -3.86 -2.04
N GLY A 348 -6.73 -3.59 -1.98
CA GLY A 348 -7.36 -2.47 -2.66
C GLY A 348 -7.62 -1.29 -1.73
N PRO A 349 -8.42 -0.31 -2.20
CA PRO A 349 -8.71 0.89 -1.43
C PRO A 349 -9.19 0.56 -0.02
N SER A 350 -8.56 1.16 0.98
CA SER A 350 -8.83 0.92 2.40
C SER A 350 -9.16 2.23 3.09
N VAL A 351 -10.32 2.27 3.72
CA VAL A 351 -10.93 3.47 4.27
C VAL A 351 -11.38 3.22 5.71
N TYR A 352 -11.08 4.17 6.58
CA TYR A 352 -11.50 4.16 7.97
C TYR A 352 -12.38 5.38 8.26
N TYR A 353 -13.64 5.12 8.60
CA TYR A 353 -14.62 6.13 9.00
C TYR A 353 -14.62 6.23 10.52
N ARG A 354 -14.07 7.32 11.07
CA ARG A 354 -13.87 7.48 12.52
C ARG A 354 -15.17 7.59 13.32
N ARG A 355 -16.22 8.21 12.74
CA ARG A 355 -17.48 8.53 13.44
C ARG A 355 -18.77 8.16 12.71
N ARG A 356 -18.65 7.35 11.65
CA ARG A 356 -19.81 6.87 10.88
C ARG A 356 -19.73 5.35 10.78
N ALA A 357 -20.76 4.67 11.27
CA ALA A 357 -21.08 3.32 10.84
C ALA A 357 -22.45 3.34 10.17
N THR A 358 -22.53 3.95 8.99
CA THR A 358 -23.78 3.95 8.21
C THR A 358 -24.09 2.54 7.74
N SER A 359 -25.35 2.15 7.84
CA SER A 359 -25.94 0.94 7.27
C SER A 359 -26.10 1.00 5.74
N SER A 360 -25.71 2.11 5.11
CA SER A 360 -25.99 2.45 3.70
C SER A 360 -24.80 2.27 2.74
N LEU A 361 -23.82 1.42 3.06
CA LEU A 361 -22.80 0.99 2.09
C LEU A 361 -23.26 -0.28 1.35
N ASN A 362 -24.55 -0.37 1.04
CA ASN A 362 -25.14 -1.54 0.38
C ASN A 362 -24.76 -1.64 -1.09
N GLU A 363 -24.29 -0.56 -1.74
CA GLU A 363 -23.68 -0.68 -3.06
C GLU A 363 -22.25 -1.23 -2.93
N VAL A 364 -22.07 -2.47 -3.39
CA VAL A 364 -20.77 -3.15 -3.49
C VAL A 364 -20.14 -2.86 -4.85
N SER A 365 -20.23 -1.61 -5.33
CA SER A 365 -19.56 -1.26 -6.58
C SER A 365 -18.05 -1.23 -6.35
N ALA A 366 -17.31 -1.99 -7.16
CA ALA A 366 -15.86 -2.01 -7.09
C ALA A 366 -15.31 -0.59 -7.41
N PRO A 367 -14.40 -0.04 -6.57
CA PRO A 367 -13.74 1.23 -6.83
C PRO A 367 -13.15 1.32 -8.24
N GLU A 368 -13.10 2.53 -8.80
CA GLU A 368 -12.57 2.79 -10.15
C GLU A 368 -11.17 2.19 -10.35
N VAL A 369 -10.29 2.31 -9.35
CA VAL A 369 -8.93 1.73 -9.39
C VAL A 369 -8.93 0.22 -9.61
N ILE A 370 -9.91 -0.52 -9.03
CA ILE A 370 -10.05 -1.96 -9.23
C ILE A 370 -10.60 -2.27 -10.63
N ARG A 371 -11.59 -1.48 -11.09
CA ARG A 371 -12.22 -1.65 -12.41
C ARG A 371 -11.25 -1.35 -13.55
N GLU A 372 -10.37 -0.35 -13.41
CA GLU A 372 -9.35 -0.01 -14.41
C GLU A 372 -8.36 -1.15 -14.69
N VAL A 373 -7.97 -1.87 -13.63
CA VAL A 373 -6.87 -2.85 -13.66
C VAL A 373 -7.36 -4.26 -14.04
N ASN A 374 -8.66 -4.57 -13.90
CA ASN A 374 -9.33 -5.83 -14.28
C ASN A 374 -8.50 -7.12 -14.00
N LEU A 375 -8.08 -7.29 -12.75
CA LEU A 375 -7.31 -8.45 -12.29
C LEU A 375 -8.07 -9.78 -12.48
N THR A 376 -9.36 -9.80 -12.19
CA THR A 376 -10.23 -10.99 -12.31
C THR A 376 -10.26 -11.49 -13.75
N GLY A 377 -10.47 -10.59 -14.72
CA GLY A 377 -10.47 -10.93 -16.15
C GLY A 377 -9.13 -11.52 -16.62
N TRP A 378 -8.01 -10.97 -16.14
CA TRP A 378 -6.68 -11.51 -16.45
C TRP A 378 -6.49 -12.93 -15.90
N PHE A 379 -6.82 -13.16 -14.63
CA PHE A 379 -6.66 -14.49 -14.02
C PHE A 379 -7.57 -15.53 -14.67
N LYS A 380 -8.84 -15.20 -14.96
CA LYS A 380 -9.77 -16.11 -15.66
C LYS A 380 -9.26 -16.48 -17.05
N SER A 381 -8.78 -15.48 -17.82
CA SER A 381 -8.19 -15.71 -19.14
C SER A 381 -6.93 -16.59 -19.07
N CYS A 382 -6.03 -16.33 -18.12
CA CYS A 382 -4.84 -17.16 -17.93
C CYS A 382 -5.19 -18.58 -17.47
N GLN A 383 -6.19 -18.77 -16.61
CA GLN A 383 -6.63 -20.10 -16.16
C GLN A 383 -7.18 -20.92 -17.33
N GLN A 384 -8.02 -20.33 -18.18
CA GLN A 384 -8.50 -20.98 -19.40
C GLN A 384 -7.33 -21.39 -20.31
N PHE A 385 -6.39 -20.47 -20.56
CA PHE A 385 -5.21 -20.77 -21.37
C PHE A 385 -4.32 -21.87 -20.78
N GLN A 386 -4.11 -21.85 -19.46
CA GLN A 386 -3.36 -22.91 -18.77
C GLN A 386 -4.07 -24.26 -18.85
N ALA A 387 -5.40 -24.29 -18.73
CA ALA A 387 -6.19 -25.51 -18.84
C ALA A 387 -6.09 -26.11 -20.26
N GLU A 388 -6.23 -25.28 -21.30
CA GLU A 388 -6.04 -25.71 -22.69
C GLU A 388 -4.64 -26.30 -22.94
N LEU A 389 -3.59 -25.61 -22.47
CA LEU A 389 -2.22 -26.11 -22.64
C LEU A 389 -1.97 -27.41 -21.86
N ARG A 390 -2.55 -27.58 -20.66
CA ARG A 390 -2.48 -28.85 -19.94
C ARG A 390 -3.17 -29.97 -20.71
N GLY A 391 -4.32 -29.69 -21.30
CA GLY A 391 -5.02 -30.63 -22.18
C GLY A 391 -4.15 -31.04 -23.37
N SER A 392 -3.53 -30.07 -24.06
CA SER A 392 -2.60 -30.37 -25.15
C SER A 392 -1.39 -31.19 -24.68
N VAL A 393 -0.76 -30.82 -23.55
CA VAL A 393 0.36 -31.58 -22.99
C VAL A 393 -0.06 -33.03 -22.74
N ALA A 394 -1.20 -33.26 -22.10
CA ALA A 394 -1.72 -34.59 -21.80
C ALA A 394 -1.95 -35.43 -23.08
N GLU A 395 -2.57 -34.83 -24.10
CA GLU A 395 -2.82 -35.47 -25.39
C GLU A 395 -1.51 -35.89 -26.08
N TYR A 396 -0.51 -35.00 -26.12
CA TYR A 396 0.78 -35.29 -26.74
C TYR A 396 1.60 -36.28 -25.93
N THR A 397 1.55 -36.25 -24.60
CA THR A 397 2.22 -37.26 -23.76
C THR A 397 1.67 -38.66 -24.02
N LEU A 398 0.35 -38.80 -24.21
CA LEU A 398 -0.27 -40.09 -24.55
C LEU A 398 0.18 -40.56 -25.94
N LYS A 399 0.24 -39.67 -26.94
CA LYS A 399 0.73 -40.00 -28.28
C LYS A 399 2.19 -40.45 -28.28
N VAL A 400 3.05 -39.81 -27.49
CA VAL A 400 4.48 -40.18 -27.35
C VAL A 400 4.66 -41.49 -26.57
N GLN A 401 3.75 -41.83 -25.65
CA GLN A 401 3.77 -43.11 -24.94
C GLN A 401 3.24 -44.27 -25.79
N GLN A 402 2.30 -44.02 -26.69
CA GLN A 402 1.71 -45.03 -27.57
C GLN A 402 2.57 -45.33 -28.81
N ASN A 403 3.20 -44.31 -29.39
CA ASN A 403 4.09 -44.46 -30.54
C ASN A 403 5.54 -44.29 -30.06
N GLY A 404 6.23 -45.41 -29.83
CA GLY A 404 7.68 -45.41 -29.65
C GLY A 404 8.36 -44.80 -30.87
N GLN A 405 8.85 -43.56 -30.71
CA GLN A 405 9.35 -42.63 -31.74
C GLN A 405 8.27 -42.02 -32.66
N PRO A 406 8.34 -40.69 -32.97
CA PRO A 406 7.37 -40.07 -33.84
C PRO A 406 7.69 -40.29 -35.32
N ASP A 407 6.71 -40.83 -36.05
CA ASP A 407 6.60 -40.74 -37.51
C ASP A 407 6.58 -39.28 -38.00
N SER A 408 6.94 -39.12 -39.28
CA SER A 408 7.47 -37.92 -39.91
C SER A 408 6.74 -36.57 -39.66
N PRO A 409 7.45 -35.42 -39.76
CA PRO A 409 6.89 -34.07 -39.56
C PRO A 409 5.77 -33.64 -40.53
N LEU A 410 5.53 -34.42 -41.60
CA LEU A 410 4.67 -34.06 -42.72
C LEU A 410 3.18 -34.37 -42.49
N ASP A 411 2.85 -35.41 -41.72
CA ASP A 411 1.44 -35.74 -41.40
C ASP A 411 0.81 -34.74 -40.42
N MET A 412 1.65 -34.00 -39.69
CA MET A 412 1.23 -32.93 -38.79
C MET A 412 0.64 -31.71 -39.53
N TYR A 413 1.01 -31.50 -40.81
CA TYR A 413 0.54 -30.37 -41.61
C TYR A 413 -0.87 -30.62 -42.17
N ARG A 414 -1.26 -31.88 -42.42
CA ARG A 414 -2.55 -32.24 -43.03
C ARG A 414 -3.73 -32.10 -42.08
N ASN A 415 -3.57 -32.50 -40.81
CA ASN A 415 -4.65 -32.39 -39.80
C ASN A 415 -4.94 -30.94 -39.37
N TRP A 416 -4.08 -30.00 -39.77
CA TRP A 416 -4.18 -28.59 -39.40
C TRP A 416 -4.65 -27.69 -40.55
N ALA A 417 -4.38 -28.09 -41.79
CA ALA A 417 -4.85 -27.39 -43.00
C ALA A 417 -6.37 -27.50 -43.21
N SER A 418 -7.05 -28.41 -42.51
CA SER A 418 -8.51 -28.61 -42.61
C SER A 418 -9.34 -27.70 -41.69
N GLY A 419 -8.72 -26.98 -40.74
CA GLY A 419 -9.40 -26.00 -39.88
C GLY A 419 -9.52 -24.63 -40.57
N LYS A 420 -10.45 -24.49 -41.51
CA LYS A 420 -10.85 -23.19 -42.05
C LYS A 420 -11.52 -22.37 -40.95
N ASP A 421 -10.90 -21.26 -40.54
CA ASP A 421 -11.63 -20.08 -40.09
C ASP A 421 -10.96 -18.83 -40.64
N SER A 422 -11.72 -18.15 -41.48
CA SER A 422 -11.39 -16.94 -42.23
C SER A 422 -11.13 -15.75 -41.30
N LEU A 423 -10.06 -15.01 -41.61
CA LEU A 423 -9.75 -13.70 -41.06
C LEU A 423 -10.91 -12.72 -41.30
N ALA A 424 -11.71 -12.44 -40.27
CA ALA A 424 -12.49 -11.22 -40.20
C ALA A 424 -11.68 -10.18 -39.41
N ALA A 425 -11.36 -9.05 -40.05
CA ALA A 425 -10.86 -7.86 -39.38
C ALA A 425 -11.97 -7.32 -38.47
N VAL A 426 -11.89 -7.59 -37.16
CA VAL A 426 -12.80 -6.99 -36.18
C VAL A 426 -12.24 -5.64 -35.77
N SER A 427 -12.84 -4.58 -36.33
CA SER A 427 -12.69 -3.19 -35.94
C SER A 427 -13.57 -2.85 -34.73
N GLN A 428 -13.40 -3.56 -33.62
CA GLN A 428 -13.97 -3.17 -32.32
C GLN A 428 -13.01 -3.57 -31.20
N CYS A 429 -12.29 -2.58 -30.65
CA CYS A 429 -11.46 -2.76 -29.48
C CYS A 429 -12.35 -3.05 -28.26
N LYS A 430 -12.53 -4.33 -27.90
CA LYS A 430 -12.96 -4.71 -26.54
C LYS A 430 -11.76 -4.72 -25.58
N LEU A 431 -12.04 -4.45 -24.31
CA LEU A 431 -11.06 -4.07 -23.29
C LEU A 431 -10.03 -5.17 -22.95
N TRP A 432 -10.34 -6.45 -23.21
CA TRP A 432 -9.46 -7.60 -22.93
C TRP A 432 -9.66 -8.70 -23.97
N GLU A 433 -8.72 -8.83 -24.91
CA GLU A 433 -8.63 -10.04 -25.72
C GLU A 433 -7.58 -10.96 -25.10
N ALA A 434 -8.05 -12.13 -24.63
CA ALA A 434 -7.21 -13.31 -24.61
C ALA A 434 -6.62 -13.48 -26.02
N PRO A 435 -5.33 -13.86 -26.19
CA PRO A 435 -4.76 -13.98 -27.52
C PRO A 435 -5.65 -14.92 -28.35
N PRO A 436 -6.04 -14.53 -29.59
CA PRO A 436 -6.94 -15.33 -30.40
C PRO A 436 -6.40 -16.76 -30.51
N THR A 437 -7.29 -17.74 -30.60
CA THR A 437 -6.97 -19.18 -30.71
C THR A 437 -5.92 -19.48 -31.79
N SER A 438 -5.87 -18.67 -32.86
CA SER A 438 -4.86 -18.74 -33.93
C SER A 438 -3.44 -18.32 -33.50
N GLN A 439 -3.25 -17.59 -32.40
CA GLN A 439 -1.94 -17.14 -31.89
C GLN A 439 -1.36 -18.03 -30.76
N ARG A 440 -2.08 -19.06 -30.33
CA ARG A 440 -1.61 -20.04 -29.32
C ARG A 440 -0.73 -21.16 -29.91
N ARG A 441 -0.59 -21.16 -31.25
CA ARG A 441 0.17 -22.14 -32.04
C ARG A 441 1.63 -22.26 -31.61
N GLN A 442 2.27 -21.16 -31.24
CA GLN A 442 3.70 -21.15 -30.90
C GLN A 442 3.96 -21.79 -29.54
N ALA A 443 3.08 -21.58 -28.55
CA ALA A 443 3.16 -22.25 -27.25
C ALA A 443 3.01 -23.78 -27.41
N ILE A 444 2.05 -24.24 -28.22
CA ILE A 444 1.84 -25.67 -28.50
C ILE A 444 3.04 -26.29 -29.24
N ARG A 445 3.61 -25.60 -30.23
CA ARG A 445 4.84 -26.06 -30.91
C ARG A 445 6.03 -26.20 -29.94
N LEU A 446 6.18 -25.27 -28.99
CA LEU A 446 7.22 -25.35 -27.97
C LEU A 446 6.98 -26.50 -27.00
N VAL A 447 5.72 -26.77 -26.62
CA VAL A 447 5.36 -27.95 -25.83
C VAL A 447 5.79 -29.23 -26.54
N GLN A 448 5.47 -29.37 -27.84
CA GLN A 448 5.89 -30.53 -28.64
C GLN A 448 7.42 -30.68 -28.69
N ALA A 449 8.13 -29.59 -28.98
CA ALA A 449 9.60 -29.59 -29.02
C ALA A 449 10.23 -29.98 -27.67
N LEU A 450 9.65 -29.51 -26.55
CA LEU A 450 10.12 -29.84 -25.21
C LEU A 450 9.78 -31.28 -24.81
N LEU A 451 8.61 -31.80 -25.20
CA LEU A 451 8.22 -33.20 -24.98
C LEU A 451 9.13 -34.15 -25.75
N ASN A 452 9.47 -33.82 -27.00
CA ASN A 452 10.40 -34.62 -27.80
C ASN A 452 11.82 -34.63 -27.21
N LYS A 453 12.23 -33.54 -26.53
CA LYS A 453 13.58 -33.40 -25.98
C LYS A 453 13.74 -33.97 -24.57
N HIS A 454 12.70 -33.88 -23.73
CA HIS A 454 12.77 -34.21 -22.30
C HIS A 454 11.85 -35.36 -21.86
N GLY A 455 11.08 -35.94 -22.80
CA GLY A 455 10.15 -37.02 -22.53
C GLY A 455 8.86 -36.59 -21.80
N PRO A 456 7.91 -37.52 -21.62
CA PRO A 456 6.55 -37.23 -21.16
C PRO A 456 6.45 -36.74 -19.71
N GLY A 457 7.45 -37.02 -18.85
CA GLY A 457 7.46 -36.62 -17.44
C GLY A 457 8.09 -35.24 -17.15
N GLY A 458 8.66 -34.56 -18.15
CA GLY A 458 9.57 -33.43 -17.92
C GLY A 458 9.01 -32.02 -18.16
N VAL A 459 7.83 -31.86 -18.76
CA VAL A 459 7.38 -30.54 -19.27
C VAL A 459 6.50 -29.81 -18.27
N LYS A 460 7.09 -28.86 -17.53
CA LYS A 460 6.37 -27.90 -16.69
C LYS A 460 5.94 -26.68 -17.53
N LEU A 461 4.71 -26.19 -17.31
CA LEU A 461 4.19 -24.97 -17.96
C LEU A 461 5.11 -23.76 -17.80
N THR A 462 5.75 -23.63 -16.65
CA THR A 462 6.73 -22.56 -16.38
C THR A 462 7.94 -22.61 -17.30
N SER A 463 8.37 -23.81 -17.73
CA SER A 463 9.49 -23.99 -18.66
C SER A 463 9.10 -23.54 -20.07
N VAL A 464 7.86 -23.80 -20.48
CA VAL A 464 7.29 -23.29 -21.74
C VAL A 464 7.25 -21.75 -21.71
N GLY A 465 6.82 -21.16 -20.57
CA GLY A 465 6.83 -19.71 -20.37
C GLY A 465 8.24 -19.10 -20.51
N LYS A 466 9.26 -19.71 -19.89
CA LYS A 466 10.65 -19.27 -20.03
C LYS A 466 11.16 -19.35 -21.47
N ALA A 467 10.82 -20.42 -22.20
CA ALA A 467 11.19 -20.58 -23.60
C ALA A 467 10.49 -19.58 -24.53
N LEU A 468 9.22 -19.27 -24.26
CA LEU A 468 8.48 -18.21 -24.94
C LEU A 468 9.11 -16.85 -24.70
N TYR A 469 9.49 -16.55 -23.45
CA TYR A 469 10.19 -15.32 -23.11
C TYR A 469 11.54 -15.20 -23.83
N SER A 470 12.38 -16.24 -23.81
CA SER A 470 13.67 -16.22 -24.53
C SER A 470 13.49 -16.11 -26.04
N SER A 471 12.48 -16.77 -26.61
CA SER A 471 12.14 -16.64 -28.04
C SER A 471 11.67 -15.22 -28.38
N SER A 472 10.91 -14.59 -27.48
CA SER A 472 10.43 -13.21 -27.65
C SER A 472 11.58 -12.21 -27.60
N LEU A 473 12.52 -12.38 -26.66
CA LEU A 473 13.75 -11.59 -26.59
C LEU A 473 14.59 -11.72 -27.86
N CYS A 474 14.80 -12.94 -28.35
CA CYS A 474 15.57 -13.18 -29.58
C CYS A 474 14.93 -12.53 -30.83
N ARG A 475 13.59 -12.36 -30.83
CA ARG A 475 12.90 -11.64 -31.91
C ARG A 475 13.03 -10.13 -31.76
N LEU A 476 12.94 -9.62 -30.53
CA LEU A 476 13.14 -8.20 -30.25
C LEU A 476 14.54 -7.73 -30.64
N SER A 477 15.57 -8.56 -30.41
CA SER A 477 16.92 -8.25 -30.83
C SER A 477 17.03 -8.22 -32.37
N LYS A 478 16.61 -9.29 -33.05
CA LYS A 478 16.78 -9.46 -34.51
C LYS A 478 15.99 -8.49 -35.39
N GLU A 479 14.77 -8.09 -35.01
CA GLU A 479 13.87 -7.38 -35.94
C GLU A 479 14.05 -5.86 -35.97
N GLY A 480 14.78 -5.25 -35.02
CA GLY A 480 15.27 -3.86 -35.04
C GLY A 480 14.26 -2.72 -35.33
N SER A 481 13.00 -3.04 -35.57
CA SER A 481 11.98 -2.15 -36.11
C SER A 481 10.64 -2.44 -35.46
N ALA A 482 9.97 -1.37 -35.03
CA ALA A 482 8.75 -1.38 -34.23
C ALA A 482 7.53 -2.06 -34.89
N LEU A 483 7.63 -2.52 -36.14
CA LEU A 483 6.51 -3.00 -36.97
C LEU A 483 6.15 -4.50 -36.77
N GLY A 484 7.01 -5.33 -36.18
CA GLY A 484 6.74 -6.76 -35.88
C GLY A 484 6.20 -7.07 -34.47
N SER A 485 6.13 -6.04 -33.63
CA SER A 485 5.98 -6.06 -32.17
C SER A 485 4.66 -6.62 -31.62
N GLY A 486 3.56 -6.58 -32.38
CA GLY A 486 2.27 -7.11 -31.93
C GLY A 486 2.32 -8.62 -31.62
N LYS A 487 3.07 -9.40 -32.41
CA LYS A 487 3.28 -10.84 -32.17
C LYS A 487 4.22 -11.09 -31.01
N VAL A 488 5.20 -10.22 -30.76
CA VAL A 488 6.09 -10.36 -29.59
C VAL A 488 5.30 -10.12 -28.32
N MET A 489 4.45 -9.09 -28.29
CA MET A 489 3.63 -8.79 -27.13
C MET A 489 2.73 -9.97 -26.75
N THR A 490 2.10 -10.64 -27.73
CA THR A 490 1.22 -11.78 -27.45
C THR A 490 1.99 -12.96 -26.86
N HIS A 491 3.23 -13.23 -27.31
CA HIS A 491 4.08 -14.24 -26.69
C HIS A 491 4.54 -13.86 -25.28
N LEU A 492 4.84 -12.58 -25.01
CA LEU A 492 5.19 -12.13 -23.67
C LEU A 492 4.02 -12.25 -22.69
N LEU A 493 2.81 -11.90 -23.12
CA LEU A 493 1.60 -12.07 -22.30
C LEU A 493 1.32 -13.55 -22.02
N GLN A 494 1.48 -14.43 -23.01
CA GLN A 494 1.38 -15.88 -22.81
C GLN A 494 2.45 -16.40 -21.83
N ALA A 495 3.70 -15.94 -21.95
CA ALA A 495 4.78 -16.29 -21.03
C ALA A 495 4.47 -15.81 -19.60
N GLY A 496 3.91 -14.61 -19.44
CA GLY A 496 3.46 -14.06 -18.18
C GLY A 496 2.34 -14.89 -17.53
N CYS A 497 1.32 -15.28 -18.31
CA CYS A 497 0.28 -16.21 -17.85
C CYS A 497 0.87 -17.54 -17.38
N LEU A 498 1.94 -18.04 -18.03
CA LEU A 498 2.61 -19.30 -17.68
C LEU A 498 3.57 -19.20 -16.49
N GLY A 499 3.66 -18.04 -15.85
CA GLY A 499 4.46 -17.87 -14.64
C GLY A 499 5.74 -17.03 -14.80
N ASP A 500 6.11 -16.60 -16.01
CA ASP A 500 7.34 -15.82 -16.19
C ASP A 500 7.15 -14.36 -15.76
N ARG A 501 7.67 -14.05 -14.58
CA ARG A 501 7.63 -12.71 -13.98
C ARG A 501 8.38 -11.64 -14.80
N ARG A 502 9.42 -12.03 -15.54
CA ARG A 502 10.21 -11.13 -16.38
C ARG A 502 9.42 -10.67 -17.60
N ALA A 503 8.64 -11.60 -18.17
CA ALA A 503 7.77 -11.31 -19.30
C ALA A 503 6.68 -10.30 -18.91
N LEU A 504 6.05 -10.47 -17.74
CA LEU A 504 5.07 -9.51 -17.21
C LEU A 504 5.65 -8.11 -17.06
N TYR A 505 6.82 -8.00 -16.45
CA TYR A 505 7.49 -6.71 -16.27
C TYR A 505 7.90 -6.08 -17.61
N LEU A 506 8.53 -6.84 -18.52
CA LEU A 506 8.89 -6.33 -19.84
C LEU A 506 7.65 -5.84 -20.62
N SER A 507 6.55 -6.60 -20.60
CA SER A 507 5.28 -6.16 -21.20
C SER A 507 4.76 -4.88 -20.58
N SER A 508 4.86 -4.72 -19.25
CA SER A 508 4.49 -3.47 -18.56
C SER A 508 5.28 -2.27 -19.11
N VAL A 509 6.61 -2.40 -19.21
CA VAL A 509 7.48 -1.34 -19.74
C VAL A 509 7.11 -0.99 -21.18
N LEU A 510 6.89 -2.00 -22.04
CA LEU A 510 6.51 -1.79 -23.43
C LEU A 510 5.15 -1.08 -23.59
N TYR A 511 4.16 -1.42 -22.77
CA TYR A 511 2.85 -0.72 -22.76
C TYR A 511 2.94 0.70 -22.22
N ASN A 512 3.82 0.96 -21.24
CA ASN A 512 3.98 2.31 -20.70
C ASN A 512 4.72 3.22 -21.69
N ALA A 513 5.78 2.69 -22.32
CA ALA A 513 6.56 3.39 -23.34
C ALA A 513 5.80 3.52 -24.67
N GLY A 514 4.83 2.65 -24.95
CA GLY A 514 4.12 2.62 -26.23
C GLY A 514 4.96 2.05 -27.39
N LEU A 515 5.93 1.19 -27.07
CA LEU A 515 6.85 0.62 -28.06
C LEU A 515 6.22 -0.61 -28.69
N GLY A 516 5.82 -0.46 -29.96
CA GLY A 516 5.21 -1.54 -30.74
C GLY A 516 3.75 -1.87 -30.39
N VAL A 517 3.18 -1.17 -29.42
CA VAL A 517 1.77 -1.24 -29.03
C VAL A 517 1.28 0.16 -28.67
N LYS A 518 -0.01 0.41 -28.83
CA LYS A 518 -0.60 1.67 -28.36
C LYS A 518 -0.37 1.81 -26.85
N ARG A 519 0.06 3.00 -26.41
CA ARG A 519 0.29 3.30 -24.99
C ARG A 519 -0.98 3.06 -24.18
N GLN A 520 -0.90 2.20 -23.17
CA GLN A 520 -2.02 1.84 -22.29
C GLN A 520 -1.54 1.77 -20.84
N ARG A 521 -1.77 2.85 -20.07
CA ARG A 521 -1.28 2.96 -18.69
C ARG A 521 -1.90 1.93 -17.74
N SER A 522 -3.21 1.71 -17.83
CA SER A 522 -3.92 0.75 -16.97
C SER A 522 -3.38 -0.68 -17.13
N LYS A 523 -3.14 -1.14 -18.36
CA LYS A 523 -2.54 -2.45 -18.63
C LYS A 523 -1.09 -2.55 -18.16
N ALA A 524 -0.31 -1.48 -18.37
CA ALA A 524 1.06 -1.43 -17.85
C ALA A 524 1.07 -1.58 -16.32
N ARG A 525 0.19 -0.87 -15.60
CA ARG A 525 0.03 -0.98 -14.14
C ARG A 525 -0.37 -2.39 -13.71
N LEU A 526 -1.36 -3.00 -14.36
CA LEU A 526 -1.76 -4.39 -14.07
C LEU A 526 -0.55 -5.34 -14.15
N LEU A 527 0.15 -5.32 -15.27
CA LEU A 527 1.25 -6.24 -15.53
C LEU A 527 2.41 -6.03 -14.56
N CYS A 528 2.64 -4.77 -14.14
CA CYS A 528 3.62 -4.46 -13.11
C CYS A 528 3.21 -5.00 -11.73
N LEU A 529 1.95 -4.78 -11.32
CA LEU A 529 1.40 -5.33 -10.07
C LEU A 529 1.48 -6.86 -10.04
N LEU A 530 1.18 -7.54 -11.14
CA LEU A 530 1.32 -9.00 -11.25
C LEU A 530 2.77 -9.47 -11.17
N ALA A 531 3.72 -8.71 -11.73
CA ALA A 531 5.14 -9.02 -11.63
C ALA A 531 5.64 -8.81 -10.19
N ALA A 532 5.21 -7.72 -9.53
CA ALA A 532 5.53 -7.40 -8.15
C ALA A 532 4.98 -8.44 -7.17
N GLN A 533 3.73 -8.88 -7.35
CA GLN A 533 3.11 -9.95 -6.54
C GLN A 533 3.88 -11.28 -6.62
N ARG A 534 4.69 -11.48 -7.66
CA ARG A 534 5.55 -12.66 -7.84
C ARG A 534 7.02 -12.40 -7.43
N ASP A 535 7.24 -11.42 -6.57
CA ASP A 535 8.56 -10.98 -6.08
C ASP A 535 9.54 -10.72 -7.23
N TRP A 536 9.12 -9.95 -8.25
CA TRP A 536 10.05 -9.44 -9.26
C TRP A 536 10.66 -8.12 -8.82
N ARG A 537 11.96 -8.14 -8.54
CA ARG A 537 12.71 -7.00 -7.96
C ARG A 537 12.58 -5.71 -8.76
N LEU A 538 12.70 -5.75 -10.10
CA LEU A 538 12.57 -4.54 -10.91
C LEU A 538 11.13 -3.98 -10.91
N ALA A 539 10.11 -4.85 -10.81
CA ALA A 539 8.72 -4.38 -10.69
C ALA A 539 8.46 -3.74 -9.32
N LEU A 540 9.00 -4.34 -8.25
CA LEU A 540 8.93 -3.78 -6.90
C LEU A 540 9.68 -2.43 -6.83
N LEU A 541 10.86 -2.31 -7.46
CA LEU A 541 11.64 -1.07 -7.53
C LEU A 541 10.86 0.02 -8.25
N HIS A 542 10.26 -0.33 -9.39
CA HIS A 542 9.42 0.58 -10.17
C HIS A 542 8.21 1.09 -9.37
N LEU A 543 7.46 0.21 -8.72
CA LEU A 543 6.31 0.61 -7.91
C LEU A 543 6.72 1.40 -6.66
N GLY A 544 7.84 1.04 -6.03
CA GLY A 544 8.42 1.81 -4.94
C GLY A 544 8.77 3.23 -5.36
N HIS A 545 9.38 3.39 -6.53
CA HIS A 545 9.72 4.70 -7.09
C HIS A 545 8.47 5.52 -7.43
N LEU A 546 7.48 4.89 -8.07
CA LEU A 546 6.22 5.52 -8.43
C LEU A 546 5.53 6.15 -7.22
N HIS A 547 5.48 5.44 -6.09
CA HIS A 547 4.87 5.94 -4.85
C HIS A 547 5.79 6.83 -4.02
N HIS A 548 7.11 6.77 -4.21
CA HIS A 548 8.03 7.70 -3.55
C HIS A 548 7.96 9.10 -4.18
N VAL A 549 7.99 9.18 -5.51
CA VAL A 549 8.01 10.45 -6.26
C VAL A 549 6.59 10.98 -6.52
N GLY A 550 5.62 10.09 -6.77
CA GLY A 550 4.26 10.48 -7.18
C GLY A 550 4.17 10.89 -8.64
N GLU A 551 4.60 10.03 -9.57
CA GLU A 551 4.46 10.25 -11.02
C GLU A 551 3.12 9.76 -11.59
N GLU A 552 2.84 10.12 -12.85
CA GLU A 552 1.68 9.61 -13.62
C GLU A 552 0.28 9.95 -13.07
N GLY A 553 0.16 10.98 -12.23
CA GLY A 553 -1.10 11.40 -11.61
C GLY A 553 -1.45 10.62 -10.34
N ILE A 554 -0.50 9.89 -9.78
CA ILE A 554 -0.64 9.18 -8.49
C ILE A 554 0.05 10.02 -7.41
N PRO A 555 -0.60 10.33 -6.27
CA PRO A 555 0.05 11.07 -5.19
C PRO A 555 1.15 10.23 -4.54
N PRO A 556 2.22 10.87 -4.03
CA PRO A 556 3.25 10.16 -3.30
C PRO A 556 2.68 9.54 -2.02
N ASP A 557 3.04 8.29 -1.77
CA ASP A 557 2.62 7.51 -0.61
C ASP A 557 3.84 6.81 0.01
N PRO A 558 4.42 7.38 1.08
CA PRO A 558 5.62 6.83 1.69
C PRO A 558 5.38 5.47 2.35
N GLY A 559 4.16 5.19 2.83
CA GLY A 559 3.84 3.90 3.45
C GLY A 559 3.86 2.76 2.42
N LEU A 560 3.33 3.03 1.23
CA LEU A 560 3.32 2.08 0.12
C LEU A 560 4.71 1.93 -0.52
N ALA A 561 5.44 3.05 -0.69
CA ALA A 561 6.82 3.03 -1.15
C ALA A 561 7.72 2.20 -0.20
N TYR A 562 7.56 2.40 1.11
CA TYR A 562 8.26 1.63 2.14
C TYR A 562 7.98 0.14 2.00
N ALA A 563 6.71 -0.27 1.85
CA ALA A 563 6.34 -1.68 1.71
C ALA A 563 7.03 -2.35 0.50
N TYR A 564 7.10 -1.68 -0.66
CA TYR A 564 7.79 -2.24 -1.82
C TYR A 564 9.32 -2.26 -1.68
N TYR A 565 9.92 -1.20 -1.12
CA TYR A 565 11.38 -1.15 -0.93
C TYR A 565 11.88 -2.07 0.18
N SER A 566 11.12 -2.22 1.27
CA SER A 566 11.46 -3.13 2.37
C SER A 566 11.46 -4.60 1.95
N ASN A 567 10.59 -5.00 1.00
CA ASN A 567 10.67 -6.29 0.32
C ASN A 567 12.03 -6.50 -0.32
N ILE A 568 12.44 -5.58 -1.17
CA ILE A 568 13.73 -5.71 -1.85
C ILE A 568 14.87 -5.65 -0.86
N ALA A 569 14.79 -4.82 0.18
CA ALA A 569 15.82 -4.71 1.20
C ALA A 569 15.99 -6.00 2.01
N ALA A 570 14.90 -6.67 2.37
CA ALA A 570 14.93 -7.99 3.00
C ALA A 570 15.57 -9.03 2.07
N GLN A 571 15.24 -8.99 0.77
CA GLN A 571 15.89 -9.84 -0.23
C GLN A 571 17.38 -9.52 -0.38
N THR A 572 17.79 -8.25 -0.34
CA THR A 572 19.20 -7.81 -0.41
C THR A 572 20.00 -8.34 0.78
N SER A 573 19.43 -8.27 1.99
CA SER A 573 20.07 -8.83 3.20
C SER A 573 20.24 -10.35 3.06
N SER A 574 19.19 -11.06 2.65
CA SER A 574 19.24 -12.52 2.42
C SER A 574 20.26 -12.92 1.34
N ASP A 575 20.37 -12.13 0.26
CA ASP A 575 21.31 -12.35 -0.83
C ASP A 575 22.76 -12.18 -0.37
N LYS A 576 23.04 -11.18 0.49
CA LYS A 576 24.38 -10.96 1.06
C LYS A 576 24.83 -12.15 1.93
N GLN A 577 23.89 -12.75 2.66
CA GLN A 577 24.18 -13.93 3.48
C GLN A 577 24.45 -15.17 2.63
N ASN A 578 23.69 -15.34 1.53
CA ASN A 578 23.76 -16.50 0.63
C ASN A 578 24.04 -16.08 -0.82
N PRO A 579 25.30 -15.72 -1.16
CA PRO A 579 25.64 -15.24 -2.48
C PRO A 579 25.48 -16.34 -3.54
N SER A 580 24.77 -16.02 -4.62
CA SER A 580 24.63 -16.86 -5.82
C SER A 580 25.69 -16.47 -6.86
N SER A 581 26.18 -17.44 -7.65
CA SER A 581 27.12 -17.19 -8.75
C SER A 581 26.59 -16.23 -9.83
N GLN A 582 25.27 -16.03 -9.88
CA GLN A 582 24.62 -15.09 -10.79
C GLN A 582 24.55 -13.65 -10.24
N GLN A 583 24.77 -13.45 -8.94
CA GLN A 583 24.79 -12.12 -8.35
C GLN A 583 26.14 -11.47 -8.62
N LYS A 584 26.10 -10.18 -8.94
CA LYS A 584 27.29 -9.35 -9.15
C LYS A 584 27.17 -8.17 -8.20
N TYR A 585 28.29 -7.64 -7.72
CA TYR A 585 28.27 -6.40 -6.95
C TYR A 585 27.68 -5.26 -7.80
N VAL A 586 27.03 -4.30 -7.15
CA VAL A 586 26.51 -3.12 -7.86
C VAL A 586 27.65 -2.14 -8.10
N GLU A 587 28.22 -2.18 -9.29
CA GLU A 587 29.27 -1.25 -9.70
C GLU A 587 28.62 0.05 -10.21
N VAL A 588 29.14 1.20 -9.77
CA VAL A 588 28.68 2.53 -10.22
C VAL A 588 29.71 3.11 -11.20
N ILE A 589 29.56 2.85 -12.50
CA ILE A 589 30.51 3.20 -13.59
C ILE A 589 29.90 4.06 -14.72
N TYR A 590 30.02 5.38 -14.66
CA TYR A 590 29.40 6.26 -15.66
C TYR A 590 29.84 5.93 -17.09
N LEU A 591 28.88 5.69 -18.00
CA LEU A 591 29.18 5.43 -19.42
C LEU A 591 29.86 6.60 -20.16
N ASN A 592 29.94 7.78 -19.52
CA ASN A 592 30.63 8.96 -20.05
C ASN A 592 32.02 9.13 -19.43
N ASP A 593 32.37 8.30 -18.44
CA ASP A 593 33.66 8.32 -17.76
C ASP A 593 34.57 7.25 -18.39
N GLU A 594 35.28 7.66 -19.44
CA GLU A 594 36.18 6.80 -20.19
C GLU A 594 37.32 6.23 -19.33
N GLU A 595 37.73 6.93 -18.27
CA GLU A 595 38.79 6.45 -17.38
C GLU A 595 38.31 5.27 -16.53
N THR A 596 37.13 5.39 -15.93
CA THR A 596 36.55 4.27 -15.16
C THR A 596 36.13 3.09 -16.03
N LEU A 597 35.73 3.33 -17.28
CA LEU A 597 35.46 2.29 -18.28
C LEU A 597 36.73 1.51 -18.64
N LYS A 598 37.89 2.17 -18.73
CA LYS A 598 39.19 1.51 -18.96
C LYS A 598 39.65 0.63 -17.80
N VAL A 599 39.16 0.89 -16.57
CA VAL A 599 39.44 0.07 -15.38
C VAL A 599 38.60 -1.21 -15.36
N GLN A 600 37.65 -1.37 -16.28
CA GLN A 600 36.74 -2.52 -16.30
C GLN A 600 37.35 -3.70 -17.01
N THR A 601 37.75 -4.68 -16.20
CA THR A 601 38.52 -5.82 -16.67
C THR A 601 37.68 -7.00 -17.11
N ASN A 602 38.37 -7.99 -17.65
CA ASN A 602 37.97 -9.39 -17.68
C ASN A 602 39.21 -10.24 -17.35
N GLU A 603 39.07 -11.57 -17.29
CA GLU A 603 40.18 -12.47 -16.96
C GLU A 603 41.37 -12.41 -17.95
N ASN A 604 41.14 -11.88 -19.14
CA ASN A 604 42.14 -11.74 -20.21
C ASN A 604 42.70 -10.33 -20.32
N ASP A 605 42.26 -9.41 -19.47
CA ASP A 605 42.67 -8.01 -19.51
C ASP A 605 44.04 -7.81 -18.86
N ASP A 606 44.78 -6.81 -19.35
CA ASP A 606 46.15 -6.49 -18.96
C ASP A 606 46.26 -6.22 -17.45
N LEU A 607 45.26 -5.55 -16.86
CA LEU A 607 45.23 -5.27 -15.43
C LEU A 607 45.06 -6.56 -14.60
N PHE A 608 44.22 -7.50 -15.02
CA PHE A 608 44.05 -8.78 -14.31
C PHE A 608 45.33 -9.63 -14.41
N LEU A 609 45.96 -9.67 -15.58
CA LEU A 609 47.24 -10.33 -15.79
C LEU A 609 48.37 -9.68 -14.98
N TRP A 610 48.38 -8.35 -14.87
CA TRP A 610 49.33 -7.61 -14.05
C TRP A 610 49.15 -7.91 -12.56
N LEU A 611 47.91 -7.89 -12.04
CA LEU A 611 47.62 -8.29 -10.65
C LEU A 611 48.08 -9.72 -10.39
N LYS A 612 47.84 -10.65 -11.32
CA LYS A 612 48.31 -12.04 -11.23
C LYS A 612 49.84 -12.14 -11.18
N LEU A 613 50.55 -11.29 -11.91
CA LEU A 613 52.01 -11.20 -11.83
C LEU A 613 52.48 -10.66 -10.48
N GLN A 614 51.84 -9.61 -9.94
CA GLN A 614 52.19 -9.04 -8.64
C GLN A 614 51.91 -10.01 -7.48
N ALA A 615 50.79 -10.73 -7.54
CA ALA A 615 50.46 -11.77 -6.57
C ALA A 615 51.53 -12.88 -6.56
N ARG A 616 51.99 -13.32 -7.74
CA ARG A 616 53.13 -14.27 -7.84
C ARG A 616 54.43 -13.74 -7.22
N ARG A 617 54.61 -12.43 -7.16
CA ARG A 617 55.76 -11.77 -6.51
C ARG A 617 55.57 -11.61 -4.99
N GLY A 618 54.44 -12.04 -4.43
CA GLY A 618 54.15 -11.96 -3.00
C GLY A 618 53.60 -10.61 -2.55
N VAL A 619 53.03 -9.81 -3.46
CA VAL A 619 52.36 -8.55 -3.09
C VAL A 619 51.00 -8.86 -2.46
N ALA A 620 50.82 -8.49 -1.18
CA ALA A 620 49.63 -8.81 -0.40
C ALA A 620 48.36 -8.17 -0.99
N GLU A 621 48.44 -6.90 -1.42
CA GLU A 621 47.32 -6.18 -2.02
C GLU A 621 46.84 -6.85 -3.32
N ALA A 622 47.75 -7.44 -4.09
CA ALA A 622 47.42 -8.15 -5.32
C ALA A 622 46.78 -9.51 -5.04
N GLU A 623 47.26 -10.25 -4.04
CA GLU A 623 46.62 -11.50 -3.58
C GLU A 623 45.21 -11.22 -3.05
N GLN A 624 45.03 -10.15 -2.25
CA GLN A 624 43.71 -9.70 -1.78
C GLN A 624 42.79 -9.30 -2.95
N ALA A 625 43.29 -8.50 -3.89
CA ALA A 625 42.51 -8.04 -5.04
C ALA A 625 42.03 -9.21 -5.90
N LEU A 626 42.92 -10.14 -6.26
CA LEU A 626 42.56 -11.34 -7.01
C LEU A 626 41.61 -12.24 -6.22
N GLY A 627 41.86 -12.43 -4.93
CA GLY A 627 40.98 -13.16 -4.02
C GLY A 627 39.57 -12.60 -4.07
N ARG A 628 39.40 -11.28 -3.91
CA ARG A 628 38.07 -10.62 -3.96
C ARG A 628 37.44 -10.67 -5.34
N MET A 629 38.20 -10.41 -6.41
CA MET A 629 37.71 -10.45 -7.78
C MET A 629 37.16 -11.85 -8.12
N LEU A 630 37.90 -12.91 -7.78
CA LEU A 630 37.50 -14.29 -8.02
C LEU A 630 36.42 -14.77 -7.04
N PHE A 631 36.41 -14.29 -5.81
CA PHE A 631 35.39 -14.69 -4.83
C PHE A 631 34.01 -14.13 -5.18
N TRP A 632 33.95 -12.85 -5.55
CA TRP A 632 32.70 -12.11 -5.82
C TRP A 632 32.36 -11.98 -7.30
N GLY A 633 33.25 -12.37 -8.21
CA GLY A 633 33.09 -12.18 -9.65
C GLY A 633 33.03 -10.70 -10.08
N GLN A 634 33.84 -9.85 -9.45
CA GLN A 634 33.88 -8.38 -9.68
C GLN A 634 34.69 -8.02 -10.93
N GLN A 635 34.49 -6.81 -11.46
CA GLN A 635 35.27 -6.25 -12.58
C GLN A 635 35.37 -7.21 -13.77
N GLY A 636 34.23 -7.81 -14.15
CA GLY A 636 34.11 -8.72 -15.29
C GLY A 636 34.74 -10.12 -15.13
N VAL A 637 35.33 -10.44 -13.98
CA VAL A 637 35.89 -11.77 -13.69
C VAL A 637 34.77 -12.75 -13.31
N SER A 638 34.90 -14.03 -13.69
CA SER A 638 33.96 -15.07 -13.27
C SER A 638 34.29 -15.54 -11.84
N ALA A 639 33.26 -15.86 -11.06
CA ALA A 639 33.47 -16.29 -9.69
C ALA A 639 34.09 -17.69 -9.65
N ASP A 640 35.25 -17.83 -9.01
CA ASP A 640 35.92 -19.09 -8.73
C ASP A 640 36.37 -19.12 -7.26
N LEU A 641 35.49 -19.67 -6.43
CA LEU A 641 35.68 -19.74 -4.98
C LEU A 641 36.91 -20.56 -4.59
N GLN A 642 37.29 -21.58 -5.38
CA GLN A 642 38.42 -22.45 -5.04
C GLN A 642 39.75 -21.73 -5.26
N THR A 643 39.89 -21.00 -6.37
CA THR A 643 41.10 -20.21 -6.60
C THR A 643 41.15 -18.98 -5.69
N ALA A 644 40.01 -18.32 -5.45
CA ALA A 644 39.92 -17.26 -4.46
C ALA A 644 40.39 -17.70 -3.07
N ALA A 645 39.93 -18.86 -2.59
CA ALA A 645 40.33 -19.40 -1.30
C ALA A 645 41.83 -19.69 -1.23
N LYS A 646 42.46 -20.12 -2.33
CA LYS A 646 43.92 -20.31 -2.41
C LYS A 646 44.67 -18.98 -2.33
N HIS A 647 44.15 -17.92 -2.94
CA HIS A 647 44.72 -16.58 -2.83
C HIS A 647 44.63 -16.07 -1.38
N TYR A 648 43.47 -16.21 -0.72
CA TYR A 648 43.32 -15.88 0.69
C TYR A 648 44.21 -16.73 1.61
N GLU A 649 44.34 -18.04 1.35
CA GLU A 649 45.24 -18.92 2.10
C GLU A 649 46.69 -18.47 1.99
N ARG A 650 47.17 -18.14 0.79
CA ARG A 650 48.53 -17.64 0.58
C ARG A 650 48.77 -16.32 1.30
N GLY A 651 47.82 -15.38 1.21
CA GLY A 651 47.92 -14.12 1.95
C GLY A 651 47.93 -14.33 3.48
N ALA A 652 47.10 -15.25 3.98
CA ALA A 652 46.97 -15.55 5.41
C ALA A 652 48.18 -16.28 5.99
N VAL A 653 48.71 -17.27 5.25
CA VAL A 653 49.77 -18.17 5.73
C VAL A 653 51.16 -17.67 5.37
N ASN A 654 51.38 -17.21 4.13
CA ASN A 654 52.72 -16.85 3.66
C ASN A 654 53.05 -15.39 3.94
N LEU A 655 52.07 -14.49 3.77
CA LEU A 655 52.28 -13.04 3.94
C LEU A 655 51.84 -12.55 5.32
N GLU A 656 51.19 -13.41 6.10
CA GLU A 656 50.60 -13.10 7.40
C GLU A 656 49.76 -11.80 7.41
N ASP A 657 49.06 -11.53 6.31
CA ASP A 657 48.27 -10.32 6.15
C ASP A 657 46.94 -10.42 6.94
N PRO A 658 46.60 -9.45 7.83
CA PRO A 658 45.38 -9.51 8.64
C PRO A 658 44.08 -9.62 7.83
N VAL A 659 44.01 -8.96 6.67
CA VAL A 659 42.83 -8.99 5.79
C VAL A 659 42.63 -10.40 5.22
N SER A 660 43.70 -10.97 4.68
CA SER A 660 43.71 -12.34 4.13
C SER A 660 43.46 -13.38 5.22
N MET A 661 44.01 -13.20 6.43
CA MET A 661 43.72 -14.07 7.59
C MET A 661 42.22 -14.09 7.89
N TYR A 662 41.58 -12.92 7.92
CA TYR A 662 40.13 -12.82 8.12
C TYR A 662 39.36 -13.47 6.96
N ASP A 663 39.65 -13.11 5.71
CA ASP A 663 38.91 -13.64 4.55
C ASP A 663 39.05 -15.16 4.44
N TYR A 664 40.25 -15.70 4.66
CA TYR A 664 40.49 -17.15 4.72
C TYR A 664 39.74 -17.80 5.88
N ALA A 665 39.69 -17.16 7.06
CA ALA A 665 38.92 -17.67 8.18
C ALA A 665 37.40 -17.70 7.88
N ILE A 666 36.84 -16.66 7.26
CA ILE A 666 35.43 -16.66 6.85
C ILE A 666 35.14 -17.78 5.85
N VAL A 667 36.05 -17.98 4.89
CA VAL A 667 35.94 -19.07 3.91
C VAL A 667 35.99 -20.45 4.56
N LEU A 668 36.86 -20.66 5.56
CA LEU A 668 36.92 -21.88 6.37
C LEU A 668 35.68 -22.06 7.27
N LEU A 669 35.14 -20.99 7.85
CA LEU A 669 33.90 -21.05 8.66
C LEU A 669 32.69 -21.46 7.82
N LYS A 670 32.57 -20.92 6.60
CA LYS A 670 31.42 -21.17 5.71
C LYS A 670 31.60 -22.38 4.79
N GLY A 671 32.83 -22.86 4.59
CA GLY A 671 33.15 -23.92 3.61
C GLY A 671 33.01 -23.46 2.15
N GLN A 672 33.29 -22.19 1.86
CA GLN A 672 33.10 -21.60 0.53
C GLN A 672 34.35 -21.76 -0.35
N GLY A 673 34.41 -22.82 -1.17
CA GLY A 673 35.58 -23.11 -2.01
C GLY A 673 36.66 -23.96 -1.33
N VAL A 674 36.49 -24.26 -0.04
CA VAL A 674 37.31 -25.19 0.76
C VAL A 674 36.41 -26.02 1.68
N LYS A 675 36.95 -27.09 2.27
CA LYS A 675 36.23 -27.83 3.33
C LYS A 675 36.10 -26.95 4.57
N GLN A 676 34.94 -27.01 5.20
CA GLN A 676 34.66 -26.28 6.44
C GLN A 676 35.61 -26.74 7.57
N ASP A 677 36.25 -25.80 8.26
CA ASP A 677 37.16 -26.06 9.37
C ASP A 677 37.09 -24.90 10.38
N ILE A 678 36.15 -25.02 11.32
CA ILE A 678 35.84 -23.99 12.31
C ILE A 678 37.03 -23.75 13.27
N PRO A 679 37.68 -24.78 13.86
CA PRO A 679 38.82 -24.57 14.74
C PRO A 679 39.96 -23.81 14.05
N LYS A 680 40.30 -24.19 12.82
CA LYS A 680 41.35 -23.50 12.06
C LYS A 680 40.96 -22.05 11.76
N ALA A 681 39.70 -21.79 11.43
CA ALA A 681 39.22 -20.44 11.19
C ALA A 681 39.35 -19.54 12.43
N VAL A 682 38.97 -20.03 13.62
CA VAL A 682 39.08 -19.27 14.87
C VAL A 682 40.53 -18.90 15.18
N VAL A 683 41.49 -19.78 14.88
CA VAL A 683 42.92 -19.46 15.02
C VAL A 683 43.31 -18.26 14.16
N PHE A 684 42.90 -18.25 12.89
CA PHE A 684 43.18 -17.11 12.00
C PHE A 684 42.42 -15.84 12.40
N LEU A 685 41.17 -15.96 12.86
CA LEU A 685 40.42 -14.81 13.40
C LEU A 685 41.10 -14.21 14.62
N LYS A 686 41.61 -15.03 15.56
CA LYS A 686 42.37 -14.55 16.72
C LYS A 686 43.64 -13.83 16.28
N LYS A 687 44.43 -14.43 15.37
CA LYS A 687 45.64 -13.78 14.83
C LYS A 687 45.34 -12.44 14.15
N ALA A 688 44.26 -12.35 13.39
CA ALA A 688 43.84 -11.09 12.76
C ALA A 688 43.35 -10.07 13.80
N ALA A 689 42.58 -10.51 14.80
CA ALA A 689 42.11 -9.67 15.90
C ALA A 689 43.26 -9.15 16.77
N ASP A 690 44.30 -9.95 17.03
CA ASP A 690 45.52 -9.56 17.74
C ASP A 690 46.29 -8.44 17.00
N ARG A 691 46.10 -8.34 15.68
CA ARG A 691 46.60 -7.24 14.85
C ARG A 691 45.59 -6.09 14.73
N ASN A 692 44.61 -6.01 15.63
CA ASN A 692 43.53 -5.01 15.67
C ASN A 692 42.68 -4.96 14.39
N PHE A 693 42.57 -6.07 13.64
CA PHE A 693 41.71 -6.11 12.47
C PHE A 693 40.23 -6.18 12.90
N VAL A 694 39.55 -5.05 12.80
CA VAL A 694 38.18 -4.84 13.32
C VAL A 694 37.17 -5.89 12.82
N PRO A 695 37.12 -6.28 11.53
CA PRO A 695 36.21 -7.34 11.07
C PRO A 695 36.46 -8.69 11.77
N ALA A 696 37.71 -9.03 12.09
CA ALA A 696 38.03 -10.26 12.81
C ALA A 696 37.55 -10.22 14.27
N ILE A 697 37.70 -9.08 14.96
CA ILE A 697 37.15 -8.88 16.32
C ILE A 697 35.63 -9.08 16.30
N ASN A 698 34.94 -8.48 15.32
CA ASN A 698 33.49 -8.66 15.15
C ASN A 698 33.09 -10.12 14.89
N ALA A 699 33.83 -10.80 14.00
CA ALA A 699 33.58 -12.22 13.68
C ALA A 699 33.86 -13.16 14.86
N LEU A 700 34.83 -12.85 15.72
CA LEU A 700 35.01 -13.56 16.98
C LEU A 700 33.81 -13.38 17.91
N GLY A 701 33.24 -12.17 17.99
CA GLY A 701 32.02 -11.94 18.75
C GLY A 701 30.86 -12.81 18.25
N TRP A 702 30.69 -12.91 16.93
CA TRP A 702 29.71 -13.82 16.31
C TRP A 702 30.00 -15.29 16.59
N TYR A 703 31.28 -15.70 16.60
CA TYR A 703 31.66 -17.05 16.98
C TYR A 703 31.23 -17.39 18.40
N TYR A 704 31.51 -16.51 19.38
CA TYR A 704 31.13 -16.76 20.77
C TYR A 704 29.62 -16.76 20.97
N GLU A 705 28.87 -15.90 20.28
CA GLU A 705 27.40 -15.91 20.34
C GLU A 705 26.82 -17.19 19.75
N ARG A 706 27.29 -17.59 18.55
CA ARG A 706 26.65 -18.66 17.78
C ARG A 706 27.08 -20.07 18.18
N TYR A 707 28.38 -20.27 18.46
CA TYR A 707 28.95 -21.60 18.69
C TYR A 707 29.18 -21.89 20.17
N GLU A 708 29.63 -20.91 20.94
CA GLU A 708 29.91 -21.07 22.38
C GLU A 708 28.72 -20.64 23.26
N GLN A 709 27.73 -19.95 22.69
CA GLN A 709 26.59 -19.35 23.40
C GLN A 709 27.03 -18.42 24.57
N ASP A 710 28.21 -17.83 24.46
CA ASP A 710 28.77 -16.91 25.45
C ASP A 710 28.52 -15.46 25.04
N TYR A 711 27.34 -14.96 25.42
CA TYR A 711 26.95 -13.57 25.19
C TYR A 711 27.85 -12.55 25.91
N VAL A 712 28.50 -12.93 27.02
CA VAL A 712 29.38 -12.02 27.77
C VAL A 712 30.65 -11.75 26.98
N GLN A 713 31.28 -12.79 26.44
CA GLN A 713 32.44 -12.64 25.55
C GLN A 713 32.06 -11.96 24.24
N ALA A 714 30.92 -12.35 23.64
CA ALA A 714 30.45 -11.75 22.39
C ALA A 714 30.25 -10.23 22.52
N VAL A 715 29.58 -9.77 23.59
CA VAL A 715 29.35 -8.36 23.85
C VAL A 715 30.66 -7.60 24.06
N LYS A 716 31.62 -8.14 24.82
CA LYS A 716 32.93 -7.48 25.01
C LYS A 716 33.64 -7.24 23.68
N LEU A 717 33.65 -8.26 22.81
CA LEU A 717 34.29 -8.15 21.49
C LEU A 717 33.53 -7.20 20.57
N TRP A 718 32.19 -7.21 20.59
CA TRP A 718 31.39 -6.28 19.79
C TRP A 718 31.47 -4.84 20.29
N GLU A 719 31.55 -4.59 21.60
CA GLU A 719 31.79 -3.26 22.15
C GLU A 719 33.17 -2.73 21.76
N GLN A 720 34.20 -3.60 21.81
CA GLN A 720 35.53 -3.27 21.30
C GLN A 720 35.49 -2.94 19.79
N ALA A 721 34.81 -3.77 18.99
CA ALA A 721 34.69 -3.53 17.56
C ALA A 721 33.86 -2.27 17.23
N ASP A 722 32.79 -1.97 17.97
CA ASP A 722 32.00 -0.74 17.83
C ASP A 722 32.83 0.52 18.13
N ALA A 723 33.66 0.46 19.18
CA ALA A 723 34.58 1.53 19.55
C ALA A 723 35.61 1.81 18.45
N LEU A 724 36.02 0.77 17.72
CA LEU A 724 36.90 0.86 16.55
C LEU A 724 36.16 1.20 15.25
N GLY A 725 34.85 1.48 15.30
CA GLY A 725 34.06 1.93 14.15
C GLY A 725 33.37 0.82 13.35
N SER A 726 33.28 -0.41 13.86
CA SER A 726 32.59 -1.51 13.18
C SER A 726 31.10 -1.25 13.05
N ALA A 727 30.59 -1.17 11.83
CA ALA A 727 29.16 -0.99 11.57
C ALA A 727 28.36 -2.27 11.90
N GLU A 728 28.95 -3.44 11.65
CA GLU A 728 28.35 -4.75 11.94
C GLU A 728 28.20 -4.99 13.45
N ALA A 729 29.25 -4.67 14.23
CA ALA A 729 29.21 -4.83 15.68
C ALA A 729 28.11 -3.96 16.31
N ALA A 730 27.93 -2.74 15.82
CA ALA A 730 26.83 -1.87 16.22
C ALA A 730 25.46 -2.53 15.96
N VAL A 731 25.23 -3.14 14.79
CA VAL A 731 23.96 -3.88 14.55
C VAL A 731 23.79 -5.02 15.56
N ASN A 732 24.83 -5.83 15.76
CA ASN A 732 24.77 -6.98 16.65
C ASN A 732 24.41 -6.56 18.09
N LEU A 733 25.03 -5.50 18.59
CA LEU A 733 24.68 -4.91 19.88
C LEU A 733 23.24 -4.38 19.88
N GLY A 734 22.82 -3.69 18.82
CA GLY A 734 21.45 -3.19 18.69
C GLY A 734 20.40 -4.32 18.75
N VAL A 735 20.66 -5.45 18.09
CA VAL A 735 19.80 -6.63 18.12
C VAL A 735 19.74 -7.24 19.52
N LEU A 736 20.88 -7.37 20.22
CA LEU A 736 20.89 -7.87 21.60
C LEU A 736 20.07 -6.99 22.55
N TYR A 737 20.17 -5.66 22.42
CA TYR A 737 19.35 -4.73 23.20
C TYR A 737 17.87 -4.83 22.84
N ALA A 738 17.52 -4.92 21.55
CA ALA A 738 16.12 -5.04 21.12
C ALA A 738 15.45 -6.33 21.61
N GLN A 739 16.20 -7.42 21.68
CA GLN A 739 15.72 -8.73 22.12
C GLN A 739 15.84 -8.96 23.64
N GLY A 740 16.56 -8.10 24.37
CA GLY A 740 16.83 -8.30 25.79
C GLY A 740 17.81 -9.44 26.07
N LEU A 741 18.68 -9.77 25.11
CA LEU A 741 19.72 -10.80 25.25
C LEU A 741 21.06 -10.22 25.73
N TYR A 742 21.15 -8.90 25.91
CA TYR A 742 22.33 -8.29 26.49
C TYR A 742 22.50 -8.74 27.96
N PRO A 743 23.67 -9.27 28.37
CA PRO A 743 23.86 -9.80 29.71
C PRO A 743 23.54 -8.80 30.82
N GLY A 744 22.59 -9.16 31.69
CA GLY A 744 22.21 -8.35 32.86
C GLY A 744 21.37 -7.11 32.55
N LYS A 745 20.84 -6.94 31.33
CA LYS A 745 19.97 -5.81 30.97
C LYS A 745 18.67 -6.30 30.30
N PRO A 746 17.51 -5.69 30.60
CA PRO A 746 16.27 -5.99 29.91
C PRO A 746 16.29 -5.45 28.47
N ALA A 747 15.27 -5.79 27.67
CA ALA A 747 15.11 -5.25 26.33
C ALA A 747 14.98 -3.71 26.36
N ASP A 748 15.76 -3.03 25.54
CA ASP A 748 15.78 -1.58 25.42
C ASP A 748 15.84 -1.16 23.94
N TRP A 749 14.68 -0.78 23.41
CA TRP A 749 14.53 -0.36 22.03
C TRP A 749 15.18 0.99 21.73
N PHE A 750 15.32 1.87 22.72
CA PHE A 750 15.99 3.16 22.52
C PHE A 750 17.48 2.95 22.32
N THR A 751 18.09 2.17 23.20
CA THR A 751 19.51 1.84 23.07
C THR A 751 19.76 1.09 21.76
N ALA A 752 18.90 0.12 21.41
CA ALA A 752 18.95 -0.54 20.10
C ALA A 752 18.90 0.45 18.93
N TYR A 753 17.96 1.40 18.96
CA TYR A 753 17.85 2.47 17.96
C TYR A 753 19.14 3.28 17.84
N THR A 754 19.79 3.66 18.95
CA THR A 754 21.06 4.40 18.86
C THR A 754 22.17 3.60 18.17
N TYR A 755 22.23 2.29 18.39
CA TYR A 755 23.17 1.41 17.71
C TYR A 755 22.83 1.21 16.23
N TYR A 756 21.55 1.03 15.88
CA TYR A 756 21.11 0.98 14.49
C TYR A 756 21.43 2.28 13.75
N LEU A 757 21.25 3.43 14.40
CA LEU A 757 21.61 4.74 13.84
C LEU A 757 23.12 4.84 13.58
N LYS A 758 23.97 4.49 14.55
CA LYS A 758 25.43 4.43 14.36
C LYS A 758 25.81 3.53 13.19
N SER A 759 25.20 2.35 13.11
CA SER A 759 25.46 1.38 12.06
C SER A 759 25.05 1.88 10.66
N ALA A 760 23.87 2.48 10.55
CA ALA A 760 23.38 3.07 9.30
C ALA A 760 24.25 4.27 8.85
N GLN A 761 24.69 5.13 9.78
CA GLN A 761 25.63 6.22 9.50
C GLN A 761 26.96 5.69 8.94
N ARG A 762 27.40 4.52 9.41
CA ARG A 762 28.56 3.78 8.88
C ARG A 762 28.24 2.95 7.64
N ARG A 763 27.09 3.18 6.98
CA ARG A 763 26.65 2.53 5.73
C ARG A 763 26.48 1.02 5.82
N HIS A 764 26.05 0.49 6.97
CA HIS A 764 25.66 -0.92 7.05
C HIS A 764 24.23 -1.14 6.54
N ILE A 765 24.05 -2.17 5.72
CA ILE A 765 22.75 -2.53 5.12
C ILE A 765 21.73 -2.91 6.19
N ASP A 766 22.03 -3.90 7.04
CA ASP A 766 21.06 -4.37 8.04
C ASP A 766 20.78 -3.29 9.10
N GLY A 767 21.77 -2.45 9.40
CA GLY A 767 21.59 -1.31 10.30
C GLY A 767 20.60 -0.30 9.73
N ALA A 768 20.69 -0.02 8.42
CA ALA A 768 19.74 0.83 7.70
C ALA A 768 18.32 0.23 7.63
N ILE A 769 18.19 -1.09 7.44
CA ILE A 769 16.88 -1.78 7.47
C ILE A 769 16.24 -1.65 8.84
N HIS A 770 16.97 -1.98 9.91
CA HIS A 770 16.46 -1.88 11.28
C HIS A 770 16.14 -0.43 11.67
N LEU A 771 16.97 0.53 11.25
CA LEU A 771 16.70 1.95 11.46
C LEU A 771 15.40 2.38 10.77
N ALA A 772 15.21 1.98 9.51
CA ALA A 772 14.00 2.31 8.77
C ALA A 772 12.74 1.68 9.39
N ASP A 773 12.85 0.46 9.91
CA ASP A 773 11.76 -0.20 10.63
C ASP A 773 11.44 0.49 11.97
N VAL A 774 12.45 1.02 12.68
CA VAL A 774 12.20 1.88 13.85
C VAL A 774 11.56 3.21 13.44
N TRP A 775 12.01 3.84 12.36
CA TRP A 775 11.45 5.13 11.90
C TRP A 775 10.04 5.00 11.32
N ILE A 776 9.68 3.89 10.67
CA ILE A 776 8.34 3.70 10.14
C ILE A 776 7.32 3.47 11.27
N ARG A 777 7.71 2.83 12.38
CA ARG A 777 6.85 2.51 13.53
C ARG A 777 6.90 3.58 14.63
N GLY A 778 8.07 4.16 14.87
CA GLY A 778 8.36 5.07 15.98
C GLY A 778 8.60 4.31 17.29
N ILE A 779 9.24 4.97 18.26
CA ILE A 779 9.34 4.50 19.65
C ILE A 779 8.53 5.47 20.51
N PRO A 780 7.41 5.05 21.10
CA PRO A 780 6.52 5.91 21.87
C PRO A 780 7.25 6.71 22.94
N GLY A 781 7.07 8.04 22.93
CA GLY A 781 7.69 8.97 23.89
C GLY A 781 9.19 9.26 23.69
N GLN A 782 9.87 8.57 22.77
CA GLN A 782 11.31 8.71 22.56
C GLN A 782 11.71 9.06 21.13
N VAL A 783 11.13 8.38 20.14
CA VAL A 783 11.45 8.57 18.72
C VAL A 783 10.15 8.72 17.92
N ASN A 784 9.97 9.88 17.31
CA ASN A 784 8.83 10.13 16.44
C ASN A 784 8.93 9.32 15.14
N ARG A 785 7.78 9.04 14.53
CA ARG A 785 7.72 8.38 13.22
C ARG A 785 8.26 9.28 12.11
N LEU A 786 9.13 8.73 11.26
CA LEU A 786 9.77 9.39 10.14
C LEU A 786 9.65 8.52 8.87
N PRO A 787 8.44 8.44 8.26
CA PRO A 787 8.19 7.52 7.15
C PRO A 787 9.00 7.85 5.89
N LEU A 788 9.24 9.14 5.60
CA LEU A 788 10.03 9.57 4.45
C LEU A 788 11.50 9.16 4.58
N ASP A 789 12.08 9.38 5.76
CA ASP A 789 13.49 9.02 6.02
C ASP A 789 13.67 7.50 6.04
N ALA A 790 12.67 6.76 6.54
CA ALA A 790 12.64 5.30 6.45
C ALA A 790 12.69 4.84 4.97
N VAL A 791 11.86 5.43 4.11
CA VAL A 791 11.84 5.15 2.66
C VAL A 791 13.21 5.41 2.03
N LEU A 792 13.89 6.50 2.40
CA LEU A 792 15.22 6.81 1.86
C LEU A 792 16.26 5.72 2.19
N TRP A 793 16.27 5.20 3.41
CA TRP A 793 17.18 4.12 3.80
C TRP A 793 16.85 2.80 3.11
N VAL A 794 15.58 2.37 3.09
CA VAL A 794 15.22 1.12 2.39
C VAL A 794 15.38 1.23 0.89
N LYS A 795 15.15 2.42 0.32
CA LYS A 795 15.50 2.72 -1.08
C LYS A 795 17.00 2.49 -1.26
N TRP A 796 17.86 3.17 -0.49
CA TRP A 796 19.30 3.00 -0.59
C TRP A 796 19.73 1.52 -0.48
N VAL A 797 19.17 0.74 0.45
CA VAL A 797 19.47 -0.70 0.55
C VAL A 797 18.99 -1.47 -0.69
N SER A 798 17.80 -1.18 -1.19
CA SER A 798 17.20 -1.90 -2.32
C SER A 798 18.03 -1.79 -3.59
N GLU A 799 18.77 -0.69 -3.75
CA GLU A 799 19.58 -0.44 -4.93
C GLU A 799 21.02 -1.01 -4.78
N GLN A 800 21.44 -1.44 -3.58
CA GLN A 800 22.69 -2.21 -3.35
C GLN A 800 22.54 -3.72 -3.64
N ASN A 801 21.46 -4.13 -4.31
CA ASN A 801 21.13 -5.53 -4.53
C ASN A 801 22.03 -6.20 -5.60
N GLY A 802 22.61 -7.36 -5.29
CA GLY A 802 23.48 -8.09 -6.23
C GLY A 802 22.81 -8.58 -7.52
N PHE A 803 21.48 -8.78 -7.52
CA PHE A 803 20.73 -9.03 -8.75
C PHE A 803 20.66 -7.80 -9.64
N LEU A 804 20.46 -6.62 -9.06
CA LEU A 804 20.50 -5.37 -9.81
C LEU A 804 21.89 -5.19 -10.41
N GLY A 805 22.94 -5.46 -9.62
CA GLY A 805 24.33 -5.49 -10.08
C GLY A 805 24.54 -6.40 -11.30
N ALA A 806 23.95 -7.60 -11.31
CA ALA A 806 24.05 -8.52 -12.43
C ALA A 806 23.35 -8.01 -13.70
N VAL A 807 22.17 -7.39 -13.55
CA VAL A 807 21.43 -6.78 -14.67
C VAL A 807 22.20 -5.59 -15.25
N LEU A 808 22.79 -4.76 -14.40
CA LEU A 808 23.62 -3.62 -14.79
C LEU A 808 24.90 -4.08 -15.48
N ARG A 809 25.58 -5.07 -14.92
CA ARG A 809 26.79 -5.62 -15.50
C ARG A 809 26.53 -6.23 -16.87
N LYS A 810 25.41 -6.94 -17.03
CA LYS A 810 25.01 -7.47 -18.35
C LYS A 810 24.79 -6.36 -19.38
N ALA A 811 24.16 -5.25 -18.98
CA ALA A 811 23.99 -4.09 -19.86
C ALA A 811 25.34 -3.47 -20.26
N MET A 812 26.26 -3.38 -19.30
CA MET A 812 27.59 -2.83 -19.49
C MET A 812 28.48 -3.72 -20.37
N ASP A 813 28.49 -5.02 -20.13
CA ASP A 813 29.24 -5.96 -20.97
C ASP A 813 28.71 -5.89 -22.41
N ALA A 814 27.38 -5.82 -22.61
CA ALA A 814 26.81 -5.63 -23.94
C ALA A 814 27.28 -4.31 -24.59
N TYR A 815 27.40 -3.22 -23.83
CA TYR A 815 27.97 -1.96 -24.32
C TYR A 815 29.45 -2.10 -24.72
N LEU A 816 30.29 -2.68 -23.88
CA LEU A 816 31.71 -2.89 -24.14
C LEU A 816 31.97 -3.78 -25.37
N HIS A 817 31.13 -4.82 -25.55
CA HIS A 817 31.20 -5.71 -26.72
C HIS A 817 30.53 -5.12 -27.98
N GLN A 818 30.01 -3.89 -27.91
CA GLN A 818 29.27 -3.22 -28.99
C GLN A 818 28.01 -4.00 -29.43
N ASP A 819 27.41 -4.80 -28.54
CA ASP A 819 26.12 -5.44 -28.75
C ASP A 819 24.99 -4.46 -28.37
N TRP A 820 24.65 -3.60 -29.33
CA TRP A 820 23.68 -2.52 -29.13
C TRP A 820 22.26 -3.02 -28.86
N GLU A 821 21.90 -4.24 -29.27
CA GLU A 821 20.54 -4.78 -29.11
C GLU A 821 20.26 -5.20 -27.67
N ASP A 822 21.17 -5.98 -27.09
CA ASP A 822 21.09 -6.40 -25.70
C ASP A 822 21.27 -5.22 -24.74
N CYS A 823 22.16 -4.28 -25.08
CA CYS A 823 22.36 -3.03 -24.34
C CYS A 823 21.06 -2.20 -24.30
N TRP A 824 20.41 -1.99 -25.44
CA TRP A 824 19.14 -1.26 -25.54
C TRP A 824 18.04 -1.90 -24.68
N MET A 825 17.87 -3.22 -24.77
CA MET A 825 16.85 -3.96 -24.02
C MET A 825 17.04 -3.85 -22.51
N MET A 826 18.29 -3.96 -22.03
CA MET A 826 18.58 -3.87 -20.59
C MET A 826 18.36 -2.46 -20.06
N HIS A 827 18.74 -1.42 -20.81
CA HIS A 827 18.47 -0.04 -20.42
C HIS A 827 16.97 0.29 -20.41
N LEU A 828 16.17 -0.31 -21.30
CA LEU A 828 14.73 -0.12 -21.31
C LEU A 828 14.06 -0.72 -20.06
N LEU A 829 14.52 -1.88 -19.60
CA LEU A 829 14.05 -2.47 -18.34
C LEU A 829 14.42 -1.63 -17.12
N GLN A 830 15.60 -0.99 -17.16
CA GLN A 830 16.13 -0.15 -16.08
C GLN A 830 15.47 1.24 -16.04
N SER A 831 15.28 1.91 -17.18
CA SER A 831 14.73 3.27 -17.25
C SER A 831 13.30 3.36 -16.70
N ALA A 832 12.55 2.27 -16.79
CA ALA A 832 11.25 2.17 -16.16
C ALA A 832 11.35 2.29 -14.63
N CYS A 833 12.40 1.80 -13.97
CA CYS A 833 12.50 1.78 -12.51
C CYS A 833 12.74 3.17 -11.86
N GLY A 834 12.80 4.26 -12.64
CA GLY A 834 12.98 5.64 -12.16
C GLY A 834 14.44 6.03 -11.91
N ASP A 835 14.65 7.22 -11.32
CA ASP A 835 15.96 7.70 -10.83
C ASP A 835 16.41 6.81 -9.64
N ILE A 836 16.88 5.61 -9.96
CA ILE A 836 17.56 4.70 -9.03
C ILE A 836 18.95 5.28 -8.78
N THR A 837 19.22 5.61 -7.52
CA THR A 837 20.47 6.24 -7.07
C THR A 837 21.66 5.28 -6.95
N ILE A 838 21.45 3.97 -7.08
CA ILE A 838 22.55 2.99 -7.06
C ILE A 838 22.47 2.10 -8.29
N SER A 839 23.11 2.66 -9.30
CA SER A 839 23.80 1.99 -10.38
C SER A 839 24.67 3.07 -11.04
N PRO A 840 25.45 2.82 -12.10
CA PRO A 840 26.44 3.70 -12.75
C PRO A 840 26.14 5.14 -13.17
N PHE A 841 25.17 5.77 -12.55
CA PHE A 841 24.21 6.56 -13.25
C PHE A 841 23.50 7.40 -12.18
N ARG A 842 24.01 8.60 -11.93
CA ARG A 842 23.13 9.77 -12.16
C ARG A 842 22.71 9.77 -13.64
N LEU A 843 21.99 8.74 -14.08
CA LEU A 843 21.01 8.92 -15.14
C LEU A 843 19.96 9.70 -14.40
N ARG A 844 19.93 11.02 -14.60
CA ARG A 844 18.61 11.58 -14.80
C ARG A 844 17.94 10.68 -15.83
N ILE A 845 16.73 10.17 -15.59
CA ILE A 845 15.93 9.26 -16.44
C ILE A 845 16.07 9.49 -17.97
N HIS A 846 16.48 10.69 -18.33
CA HIS A 846 16.84 11.20 -19.64
C HIS A 846 18.09 10.63 -20.32
N LEU A 847 19.21 10.41 -19.64
CA LEU A 847 20.45 10.05 -20.33
C LEU A 847 20.42 8.65 -20.97
N PRO A 848 19.65 7.62 -20.51
CA PRO A 848 19.42 6.42 -21.30
C PRO A 848 18.43 6.69 -22.44
N LEU A 849 17.44 7.60 -22.27
CA LEU A 849 16.56 8.02 -23.36
C LEU A 849 17.32 8.80 -24.45
N LEU A 850 18.29 9.64 -24.07
CA LEU A 850 19.22 10.36 -24.95
C LEU A 850 20.14 9.39 -25.65
N LYS A 851 20.85 8.52 -24.92
CA LYS A 851 21.76 7.54 -25.53
C LYS A 851 20.99 6.50 -26.37
N MET A 852 19.76 6.13 -26.00
CA MET A 852 18.84 5.37 -26.87
C MET A 852 18.43 6.18 -28.09
N GLY A 853 18.14 7.47 -27.92
CA GLY A 853 17.90 8.40 -29.02
C GLY A 853 19.10 8.42 -29.96
N ASP A 854 20.32 8.52 -29.44
CA ASP A 854 21.58 8.56 -30.18
C ASP A 854 21.84 7.24 -30.90
N LEU A 855 21.53 6.10 -30.26
CA LEU A 855 21.64 4.77 -30.86
C LEU A 855 20.64 4.57 -32.01
N VAL A 856 19.40 5.02 -31.83
CA VAL A 856 18.33 4.94 -32.84
C VAL A 856 18.57 5.95 -33.98
N TYR A 857 19.14 7.12 -33.64
CA TYR A 857 19.47 8.20 -34.56
C TYR A 857 20.77 7.94 -35.33
N GLY A 858 21.74 7.28 -34.71
CA GLY A 858 23.10 7.03 -35.21
C GLY A 858 23.32 5.62 -35.77
N ALA A 859 22.26 4.85 -35.99
CA ALA A 859 22.33 3.45 -36.43
C ALA A 859 23.32 3.24 -37.60
N SER A 860 24.21 2.24 -37.46
CA SER A 860 25.27 1.90 -38.43
C SER A 860 24.73 1.42 -39.78
N GLU A 861 25.60 1.34 -40.79
CA GLU A 861 25.33 1.09 -42.24
C GLU A 861 24.32 -0.03 -42.59
N ARG A 862 23.98 -0.93 -41.66
CA ARG A 862 23.00 -2.01 -41.84
C ARG A 862 21.60 -1.76 -41.27
N LYS A 863 21.35 -0.68 -40.52
CA LYS A 863 20.05 -0.39 -39.88
C LYS A 863 19.41 0.90 -40.40
N ARG A 864 18.09 0.88 -40.63
CA ARG A 864 17.32 2.07 -41.00
C ARG A 864 17.19 2.99 -39.79
N ARG A 865 17.67 4.22 -39.94
CA ARG A 865 17.52 5.33 -39.01
C ARG A 865 16.03 5.61 -38.72
N ASP A 866 15.60 5.50 -37.47
CA ASP A 866 14.23 5.82 -37.04
C ASP A 866 14.20 7.15 -36.27
N VAL A 867 14.17 8.24 -37.05
CA VAL A 867 14.18 9.60 -36.52
C VAL A 867 12.96 9.88 -35.64
N THR A 868 11.83 9.21 -35.89
CA THR A 868 10.59 9.43 -35.13
C THR A 868 10.69 8.86 -33.72
N MET A 869 11.27 7.66 -33.60
CA MET A 869 11.51 7.04 -32.30
C MET A 869 12.62 7.77 -31.53
N ALA A 870 13.70 8.17 -32.20
CA ALA A 870 14.74 8.99 -31.57
C ALA A 870 14.17 10.32 -31.04
N ALA A 871 13.39 11.04 -31.84
CA ALA A 871 12.73 12.28 -31.42
C ALA A 871 11.74 12.05 -30.26
N HIS A 872 11.05 10.92 -30.22
CA HIS A 872 10.17 10.59 -29.10
C HIS A 872 10.97 10.37 -27.81
N LEU A 873 12.09 9.66 -27.89
CA LEU A 873 12.98 9.40 -26.77
C LEU A 873 13.63 10.69 -26.25
N TYR A 874 14.17 11.53 -27.14
CA TYR A 874 14.67 12.85 -26.79
C TYR A 874 13.59 13.76 -26.21
N LYS A 875 12.35 13.72 -26.74
CA LYS A 875 11.23 14.47 -26.18
C LYS A 875 10.89 14.00 -24.77
N GLN A 876 10.88 12.69 -24.51
CA GLN A 876 10.65 12.17 -23.15
C GLN A 876 11.80 12.53 -22.21
N ALA A 877 13.03 12.61 -22.71
CA ALA A 877 14.16 13.17 -21.99
C ALA A 877 13.90 14.65 -21.65
N ALA A 878 13.61 15.49 -22.64
CA ALA A 878 13.38 16.92 -22.43
C ALA A 878 12.22 17.24 -21.47
N ILE A 879 11.08 16.52 -21.55
CA ILE A 879 9.89 16.75 -20.69
C ILE A 879 10.19 16.59 -19.19
N ARG A 880 11.19 15.78 -18.85
CA ARG A 880 11.51 15.46 -17.46
C ARG A 880 12.59 16.42 -16.88
N ASN A 881 12.98 17.47 -17.63
CA ASN A 881 14.07 18.44 -17.36
C ASN A 881 15.53 17.97 -17.57
N ASP A 882 15.87 17.32 -18.70
CA ASP A 882 17.28 17.19 -19.09
C ASP A 882 17.78 18.49 -19.75
N PRO A 883 18.92 19.05 -19.33
CA PRO A 883 19.62 20.09 -20.09
C PRO A 883 20.29 19.63 -21.40
N GLN A 884 20.56 18.33 -21.60
CA GLN A 884 20.99 17.73 -22.88
C GLN A 884 19.78 17.35 -23.73
#